data_AF-A0A9X8G3J1-F1
#
_entry.id   AF-A0A9X8G3J1-F1
#
_cell.length_a   1.000
_cell.length_b   1.000
_cell.length_c   1.000
_cell.angle_alpha   90.00
_cell.angle_beta   90.00
_cell.angle_gamma   90.00
#
_symmetry.space_group_name_H-M   'P 1'
#
loop_
_entity.id
_entity.type
_entity.pdbx_description
1 polymer ?
#
loop_
_entity_poly.entity_id
_entity_poly.type
_entity_poly.pdbx_seq_one_letter_code
_entity_poly.pdbx_strand_id
1 'polypeptide(L)'
;MIEKRVMDEKLLIKKRSVKDLADYIRIRSGVSPNYSLFLGAGASVTSGIQTAHQLVQEWRKEIFCRLSHEPYTTETKAREWLADKHPDWYDQNNEYSSLFEKKFDLPSQRRRFVELQVDKKLPSIGYAYLVELFESNFFDTIFTTNFDDLINEAFYQFSSDRPLLCAHDSSINGISVTSSRPKIIKLHGDYLFDSIKSSLKETESLEINTREKLIEFTKEYGLIFVGYAGNDNSIMEVLKYLLKQNDYLRNGIYWCKRKEDQVTPELFKLLSQDKVYWVEIDGFDELMAELTHHLGTELSLGGNQKSTKRERMINNFIKDDYNLISNEFIKKDLAKIKKHTLTRDISSLINELSQSDTDDQRIPEEDFKNLLFIDNLIRTKNYISAEDKLNKLIIDTNDDNIKSKYLRRLIEIKEDQNDTKSALEYSDKLIELDEFNLNYNLARSNIFPDIKDKIDYLEGLLDKFKYSINLKNHLCRVSLSYLNISDENTISFDRIHELADNSLKLNNGLDNRAWRIKYDAIKFEHAHNFNKEERDKAINELINKLKAINPIHDTYLSIYADFSSSSRKKENIKSSIDYLSEVYRNSSRTKKKYILKYLTQLHLSLFEVDDDDDTSKIMKDFIVKYEEDKYESAIAPFILFKARYEIGCNKNINGGITLAKEAMDSPWRNNHIESIADILLAEPENIQVVEDFLDSLPRDVSEVTILKIKSDICNLRKEFDRSIEFLNEARKKKWDLGSYILAKSYTFLLKEEYEKAIEITNENIDKIKDYREKDILTINRETAKKKLGIDLKKNEIHSILAHQRSKGYISMCAFYLLDDHKRGNALLHELLEKDFMYYYRFSQWPALPDNVIAEYRKTKLANNKAA
;
A
#
# COMPACT_ATOMS: atom_id res chain seq x y z
N MET A 1 -8.05 40.44 -48.52
CA MET A 1 -6.61 40.57 -48.17
C MET A 1 -6.34 41.75 -47.24
N ILE A 2 -6.93 42.93 -47.48
CA ILE A 2 -6.75 44.13 -46.62
C ILE A 2 -7.36 43.91 -45.22
N GLU A 3 -8.56 43.34 -45.11
CA GLU A 3 -9.18 43.03 -43.80
C GLU A 3 -8.35 42.07 -42.95
N LYS A 4 -7.82 40.99 -43.55
CA LYS A 4 -6.98 40.02 -42.84
C LYS A 4 -5.69 40.66 -42.28
N ARG A 5 -5.08 41.57 -43.05
CA ARG A 5 -3.88 42.30 -42.65
C ARG A 5 -4.12 43.29 -41.50
N VAL A 6 -5.26 43.99 -41.53
CA VAL A 6 -5.70 44.89 -40.44
C VAL A 6 -6.11 44.12 -39.19
N MET A 7 -6.70 42.93 -39.36
CA MET A 7 -7.01 42.01 -38.25
C MET A 7 -5.74 41.53 -37.56
N ASP A 8 -4.72 41.14 -38.34
CA ASP A 8 -3.43 40.66 -37.81
C ASP A 8 -2.65 41.77 -37.08
N GLU A 9 -2.66 43.01 -37.59
CA GLU A 9 -2.01 44.17 -36.93
C GLU A 9 -2.67 44.53 -35.59
N LYS A 10 -4.01 44.54 -35.52
CA LYS A 10 -4.74 44.79 -34.27
C LYS A 10 -4.51 43.71 -33.22
N LEU A 11 -4.41 42.44 -33.65
CA LEU A 11 -4.05 41.34 -32.77
C LEU A 11 -2.61 41.49 -32.27
N LEU A 12 -1.66 41.87 -33.12
CA LEU A 12 -0.25 42.00 -32.73
C LEU A 12 -0.03 42.97 -31.57
N ILE A 13 -0.73 44.10 -31.56
CA ILE A 13 -0.61 45.14 -30.51
C ILE A 13 -1.06 44.61 -29.13
N LYS A 14 -2.01 43.67 -29.11
CA LYS A 14 -2.59 43.09 -27.90
C LYS A 14 -1.92 41.80 -27.45
N LYS A 15 -0.89 41.35 -28.16
CA LYS A 15 -0.07 40.20 -27.78
C LYS A 15 0.73 40.53 -26.52
N ARG A 16 0.77 39.59 -25.57
CA ARG A 16 1.64 39.61 -24.39
C ARG A 16 2.44 38.32 -24.32
N SER A 17 3.62 38.38 -23.73
CA SER A 17 4.42 37.18 -23.44
C SER A 17 3.97 36.52 -22.14
N VAL A 18 4.32 35.24 -21.96
CA VAL A 18 4.10 34.54 -20.68
C VAL A 18 4.84 35.23 -19.53
N LYS A 19 6.01 35.82 -19.82
CA LYS A 19 6.77 36.60 -18.84
C LYS A 19 6.04 37.87 -18.42
N ASP A 20 5.44 38.62 -19.36
CA ASP A 20 4.62 39.78 -19.02
C ASP A 20 3.44 39.38 -18.13
N LEU A 21 2.79 38.25 -18.45
CA LEU A 21 1.70 37.71 -17.65
C LEU A 21 2.15 37.38 -16.22
N ALA A 22 3.30 36.71 -16.07
CA ALA A 22 3.89 36.41 -14.76
C ALA A 22 4.20 37.69 -13.97
N ASP A 23 4.76 38.72 -14.62
CA ASP A 23 5.05 40.01 -13.98
C ASP A 23 3.76 40.70 -13.50
N TYR A 24 2.67 40.65 -14.29
CA TYR A 24 1.37 41.20 -13.87
C TYR A 24 0.75 40.42 -12.69
N ILE A 25 0.86 39.09 -12.68
CA ILE A 25 0.41 38.25 -11.56
C ILE A 25 1.22 38.57 -10.29
N ARG A 26 2.51 38.89 -10.43
CA ARG A 26 3.40 39.22 -9.33
C ARG A 26 3.07 40.56 -8.66
N ILE A 27 2.56 41.53 -9.42
CA ILE A 27 2.22 42.88 -8.91
C ILE A 27 0.87 42.83 -8.16
N ARG A 28 0.83 42.19 -6.98
CA ARG A 28 -0.36 42.13 -6.12
C ARG A 28 -0.28 43.09 -4.93
N SER A 29 -1.43 43.61 -4.51
CA SER A 29 -1.56 44.45 -3.30
C SER A 29 -1.89 43.57 -2.10
N GLY A 30 -0.88 43.16 -1.33
CA GLY A 30 -1.06 42.31 -0.14
C GLY A 30 -1.09 40.81 -0.46
N VAL A 31 -1.98 40.07 0.22
CA VAL A 31 -2.06 38.59 0.16
C VAL A 31 -3.10 38.10 -0.86
N SER A 32 -4.02 38.96 -1.31
CA SER A 32 -5.08 38.60 -2.25
C SER A 32 -4.56 38.54 -3.70
N PRO A 33 -4.91 37.50 -4.48
CA PRO A 33 -4.65 37.43 -5.91
C PRO A 33 -5.36 38.54 -6.70
N ASN A 34 -4.82 38.90 -7.86
CA ASN A 34 -5.44 39.85 -8.78
C ASN A 34 -6.22 39.18 -9.92
N TYR A 35 -6.03 37.87 -10.11
CA TYR A 35 -6.53 37.12 -11.26
C TYR A 35 -7.17 35.82 -10.82
N SER A 36 -8.23 35.42 -11.52
CA SER A 36 -8.79 34.07 -11.45
C SER A 36 -8.49 33.31 -12.74
N LEU A 37 -8.31 31.99 -12.63
CA LEU A 37 -8.06 31.13 -13.77
C LEU A 37 -9.36 30.57 -14.34
N PHE A 38 -9.46 30.52 -15.66
CA PHE A 38 -10.53 29.85 -16.37
C PHE A 38 -9.93 28.71 -17.19
N LEU A 39 -10.26 27.46 -16.83
CA LEU A 39 -9.75 26.25 -17.48
C LEU A 39 -10.83 25.59 -18.34
N GLY A 40 -10.55 25.46 -19.63
CA GLY A 40 -11.37 24.71 -20.58
C GLY A 40 -10.84 23.30 -20.88
N ALA A 41 -11.53 22.59 -21.77
CA ALA A 41 -11.27 21.18 -22.06
C ALA A 41 -9.85 20.92 -22.60
N GLY A 42 -9.19 21.94 -23.15
CA GLY A 42 -7.80 21.86 -23.61
C GLY A 42 -6.78 21.59 -22.50
N ALA A 43 -7.12 21.83 -21.23
CA ALA A 43 -6.24 21.54 -20.08
C ALA A 43 -6.16 20.03 -19.75
N SER A 44 -7.18 19.25 -20.10
CA SER A 44 -7.28 17.82 -19.75
C SER A 44 -6.71 16.87 -20.81
N VAL A 45 -6.18 17.40 -21.92
CA VAL A 45 -5.71 16.62 -23.08
C VAL A 45 -4.52 15.74 -22.73
N THR A 46 -3.52 16.30 -22.04
CA THR A 46 -2.33 15.59 -21.56
C THR A 46 -2.62 14.66 -20.38
N SER A 47 -3.86 14.66 -19.88
CA SER A 47 -4.38 13.69 -18.92
C SER A 47 -5.16 12.55 -19.60
N GLY A 48 -5.18 12.50 -20.94
CA GLY A 48 -5.82 11.45 -21.72
C GLY A 48 -7.31 11.64 -21.96
N ILE A 49 -7.86 12.84 -21.74
CA ILE A 49 -9.26 13.20 -22.03
C ILE A 49 -9.34 13.87 -23.39
N GLN A 50 -10.26 13.40 -24.25
CA GLN A 50 -10.45 13.98 -25.57
C GLN A 50 -11.11 15.35 -25.49
N THR A 51 -10.70 16.27 -26.37
CA THR A 51 -11.34 17.59 -26.48
C THR A 51 -12.72 17.48 -27.13
N ALA A 52 -13.59 18.47 -26.86
CA ALA A 52 -14.86 18.62 -27.57
C ALA A 52 -14.68 18.65 -29.10
N HIS A 53 -13.59 19.21 -29.61
CA HIS A 53 -13.29 19.25 -31.04
C HIS A 53 -13.01 17.86 -31.62
N GLN A 54 -12.19 17.05 -30.94
CA GLN A 54 -11.89 15.67 -31.34
C GLN A 54 -13.17 14.81 -31.33
N LEU A 55 -13.99 14.95 -30.29
CA LEU A 55 -15.28 14.27 -30.19
C LEU A 55 -16.23 14.66 -31.33
N VAL A 56 -16.30 15.96 -31.66
CA VAL A 56 -17.09 16.45 -32.80
C VAL A 56 -16.62 15.83 -34.11
N GLN A 57 -15.31 15.75 -34.36
CA GLN A 57 -14.78 15.13 -35.59
C GLN A 57 -15.16 13.66 -35.68
N GLU A 58 -15.06 12.91 -34.59
CA GLU A 58 -15.43 11.49 -34.54
C GLU A 58 -16.95 11.31 -34.76
N TRP A 59 -17.78 12.04 -34.01
CA TRP A 59 -19.24 11.94 -34.10
C TRP A 59 -19.75 12.41 -35.45
N ARG A 60 -19.17 13.47 -36.03
CA ARG A 60 -19.50 13.94 -37.37
C ARG A 60 -19.23 12.84 -38.40
N LYS A 61 -18.07 12.21 -38.33
CA LYS A 61 -17.70 11.12 -39.25
C LYS A 61 -18.65 9.93 -39.12
N GLU A 62 -18.93 9.48 -37.89
CA GLU A 62 -19.86 8.37 -37.64
C GLU A 62 -21.28 8.67 -38.12
N ILE A 63 -21.81 9.84 -37.77
CA ILE A 63 -23.17 10.25 -38.13
C ILE A 63 -23.28 10.45 -39.64
N PHE A 64 -22.28 11.06 -40.27
CA PHE A 64 -22.24 11.21 -41.72
C PHE A 64 -22.22 9.84 -42.42
N CYS A 65 -21.31 8.93 -42.05
CA CYS A 65 -21.24 7.60 -42.65
C CYS A 65 -22.50 6.74 -42.41
N ARG A 66 -23.25 7.03 -41.34
CA ARG A 66 -24.51 6.34 -41.04
C ARG A 66 -25.69 6.88 -41.86
N LEU A 67 -25.71 8.19 -42.13
CA LEU A 67 -26.83 8.86 -42.80
C LEU A 67 -26.62 9.02 -44.31
N SER A 68 -25.37 9.16 -44.75
CA SER A 68 -25.00 9.31 -46.16
C SER A 68 -24.46 8.00 -46.73
N HIS A 69 -24.75 7.74 -48.01
CA HIS A 69 -24.13 6.65 -48.77
C HIS A 69 -22.85 7.11 -49.49
N GLU A 70 -22.39 8.34 -49.21
CA GLU A 70 -21.23 8.95 -49.85
C GLU A 70 -19.96 8.70 -49.03
N PRO A 71 -18.80 8.49 -49.67
CA PRO A 71 -17.56 8.31 -48.95
C PRO A 71 -17.13 9.61 -48.25
N TYR A 72 -16.82 9.51 -46.95
CA TYR A 72 -16.26 10.61 -46.17
C TYR A 72 -14.92 11.05 -46.77
N THR A 73 -14.91 12.19 -47.46
CA THR A 73 -13.73 12.71 -48.16
C THR A 73 -13.07 13.86 -47.42
N THR A 74 -13.84 14.85 -46.97
CA THR A 74 -13.32 16.04 -46.27
C THR A 74 -14.28 16.51 -45.18
N GLU A 75 -13.74 17.06 -44.09
CA GLU A 75 -14.49 17.58 -42.94
C GLU A 75 -15.51 18.67 -43.33
N THR A 76 -15.10 19.56 -44.24
CA THR A 76 -15.93 20.67 -44.74
C THR A 76 -17.16 20.16 -45.50
N LYS A 77 -17.00 19.17 -46.37
CA LYS A 77 -18.12 18.56 -47.10
C LYS A 77 -19.11 17.86 -46.18
N ALA A 78 -18.63 17.13 -45.18
CA ALA A 78 -19.50 16.48 -44.21
C ALA A 78 -20.31 17.49 -43.38
N ARG A 79 -19.67 18.61 -42.99
CA ARG A 79 -20.32 19.72 -42.28
C ARG A 79 -21.35 20.46 -43.11
N GLU A 80 -21.04 20.74 -44.38
CA GLU A 80 -21.99 21.36 -45.33
C GLU A 80 -23.17 20.43 -45.64
N TRP A 81 -22.91 19.14 -45.82
CA TRP A 81 -23.95 18.14 -46.08
C TRP A 81 -24.91 17.98 -44.90
N LEU A 82 -24.39 17.92 -43.66
CA LEU A 82 -25.23 17.85 -42.46
C LEU A 82 -26.09 19.10 -42.30
N ALA A 83 -25.56 20.28 -42.63
CA ALA A 83 -26.32 21.52 -42.58
C ALA A 83 -27.38 21.63 -43.69
N ASP A 84 -27.11 21.15 -44.90
CA ASP A 84 -28.07 21.17 -46.02
C ASP A 84 -29.17 20.13 -45.86
N LYS A 85 -28.82 18.89 -45.47
CA LYS A 85 -29.77 17.76 -45.40
C LYS A 85 -30.50 17.63 -44.08
N HIS A 86 -29.93 18.17 -43.00
CA HIS A 86 -30.48 18.04 -41.66
C HIS A 86 -30.49 19.37 -40.88
N PRO A 87 -31.04 20.47 -41.43
CA PRO A 87 -31.12 21.75 -40.74
C PRO A 87 -32.01 21.71 -39.49
N ASP A 88 -32.88 20.70 -39.37
CA ASP A 88 -33.85 20.57 -38.28
C ASP A 88 -33.19 20.38 -36.89
N TRP A 89 -31.99 19.81 -36.83
CA TRP A 89 -31.30 19.50 -35.57
C TRP A 89 -29.80 19.83 -35.56
N TYR A 90 -29.18 20.02 -36.72
CA TYR A 90 -27.75 20.29 -36.82
C TYR A 90 -27.47 21.80 -36.92
N ASP A 91 -26.86 22.36 -35.87
CA ASP A 91 -26.36 23.74 -35.86
C ASP A 91 -24.86 23.77 -36.12
N GLN A 92 -24.44 24.50 -37.16
CA GLN A 92 -23.03 24.68 -37.49
C GLN A 92 -22.26 25.51 -36.46
N ASN A 93 -22.95 26.36 -35.68
CA ASN A 93 -22.33 27.22 -34.67
C ASN A 93 -22.14 26.48 -33.33
N ASN A 94 -23.07 25.60 -32.97
CA ASN A 94 -23.00 24.78 -31.75
C ASN A 94 -22.99 23.28 -32.07
N GLU A 95 -22.04 22.89 -32.92
CA GLU A 95 -21.95 21.55 -33.49
C GLU A 95 -21.75 20.44 -32.43
N TYR A 96 -21.03 20.75 -31.35
CA TYR A 96 -20.82 19.80 -30.25
C TYR A 96 -22.15 19.36 -29.63
N SER A 97 -23.00 20.31 -29.25
CA SER A 97 -24.27 20.02 -28.60
C SER A 97 -25.22 19.29 -29.55
N SER A 98 -25.32 19.72 -30.81
CA SER A 98 -26.13 19.05 -31.85
C SER A 98 -25.71 17.59 -32.07
N LEU A 99 -24.42 17.32 -32.23
CA LEU A 99 -23.93 15.96 -32.46
C LEU A 99 -24.03 15.10 -31.20
N PHE A 100 -23.81 15.68 -30.01
CA PHE A 100 -23.89 14.94 -28.76
C PHE A 100 -25.31 14.49 -28.46
N GLU A 101 -26.30 15.38 -28.63
CA GLU A 101 -27.72 15.03 -28.54
C GLU A 101 -28.11 13.97 -29.58
N LYS A 102 -27.62 14.10 -30.82
CA LYS A 102 -27.97 13.15 -31.88
C LYS A 102 -27.33 11.77 -31.71
N LYS A 103 -26.16 11.71 -31.08
CA LYS A 103 -25.48 10.44 -30.78
C LYS A 103 -26.10 9.76 -29.56
N PHE A 104 -26.58 10.53 -28.60
CA PHE A 104 -27.13 10.04 -27.34
C PHE A 104 -28.45 10.76 -26.98
N ASP A 105 -29.56 10.12 -27.34
CA ASP A 105 -30.90 10.69 -27.16
C ASP A 105 -31.21 10.98 -25.68
N LEU A 106 -30.81 10.07 -24.78
CA LEU A 106 -31.14 10.16 -23.36
C LEU A 106 -30.02 10.86 -22.54
N PRO A 107 -30.35 11.74 -21.58
CA PRO A 107 -29.35 12.35 -20.68
C PRO A 107 -28.51 11.32 -19.91
N SER A 108 -29.07 10.16 -19.57
CA SER A 108 -28.34 9.07 -18.91
C SER A 108 -27.26 8.45 -19.80
N GLN A 109 -27.46 8.38 -21.12
CA GLN A 109 -26.46 7.89 -22.06
C GLN A 109 -25.30 8.88 -22.20
N ARG A 110 -25.62 10.18 -22.27
CA ARG A 110 -24.64 11.28 -22.26
C ARG A 110 -23.77 11.24 -21.01
N ARG A 111 -24.39 11.06 -19.84
CA ARG A 111 -23.70 10.85 -18.56
C ARG A 111 -22.71 9.71 -18.60
N ARG A 112 -23.20 8.53 -18.97
CA ARG A 112 -22.36 7.32 -19.02
C ARG A 112 -21.21 7.47 -20.01
N PHE A 113 -21.42 8.20 -21.11
CA PHE A 113 -20.34 8.50 -22.04
C PHE A 113 -19.27 9.39 -21.40
N VAL A 114 -19.67 10.49 -20.75
CA VAL A 114 -18.74 11.39 -20.05
C VAL A 114 -17.98 10.63 -18.94
N GLU A 115 -18.69 9.83 -18.15
CA GLU A 115 -18.10 8.96 -17.12
C GLU A 115 -17.02 8.04 -17.70
N LEU A 116 -17.29 7.38 -18.82
CA LEU A 116 -16.30 6.52 -19.51
C LEU A 116 -15.09 7.30 -20.04
N GLN A 117 -15.26 8.57 -20.41
CA GLN A 117 -14.15 9.41 -20.89
C GLN A 117 -13.24 9.86 -19.74
N VAL A 118 -13.81 10.15 -18.56
CA VAL A 118 -13.08 10.67 -17.39
C VAL A 118 -12.60 9.57 -16.44
N ASP A 119 -13.21 8.37 -16.47
CA ASP A 119 -12.85 7.27 -15.57
C ASP A 119 -11.38 6.86 -15.71
N LYS A 120 -10.74 6.62 -14.56
CA LYS A 120 -9.32 6.22 -14.43
C LYS A 120 -8.29 7.19 -15.03
N LYS A 121 -8.69 8.40 -15.43
CA LYS A 121 -7.75 9.43 -15.88
C LYS A 121 -7.03 10.05 -14.68
N LEU A 122 -5.74 10.31 -14.86
CA LEU A 122 -4.88 10.89 -13.83
C LEU A 122 -4.48 12.31 -14.24
N PRO A 123 -4.39 13.26 -13.30
CA PRO A 123 -3.92 14.61 -13.61
C PRO A 123 -2.53 14.57 -14.25
N SER A 124 -2.28 15.46 -15.20
CA SER A 124 -0.96 15.71 -15.79
C SER A 124 -0.08 16.56 -14.87
N ILE A 125 1.21 16.71 -15.22
CA ILE A 125 2.18 17.47 -14.42
C ILE A 125 1.81 18.95 -14.30
N GLY A 126 1.11 19.52 -15.29
CA GLY A 126 0.58 20.88 -15.27
C GLY A 126 -0.33 21.14 -14.07
N TYR A 127 -1.13 20.15 -13.64
CA TYR A 127 -1.96 20.29 -12.45
C TYR A 127 -1.15 20.31 -11.15
N ALA A 128 0.02 19.67 -11.12
CA ALA A 128 0.91 19.75 -9.95
C ALA A 128 1.53 21.16 -9.84
N TYR A 129 1.96 21.76 -10.95
CA TYR A 129 2.38 23.16 -10.99
C TYR A 129 1.25 24.12 -10.62
N LEU A 130 0.02 23.85 -11.12
CA LEU A 130 -1.16 24.63 -10.76
C LEU A 130 -1.38 24.64 -9.25
N VAL A 131 -1.32 23.49 -8.59
CA VAL A 131 -1.47 23.41 -7.13
C VAL A 131 -0.41 24.23 -6.39
N GLU A 132 0.85 24.17 -6.82
CA GLU A 132 1.95 24.96 -6.23
C GLU A 132 1.70 26.48 -6.33
N LEU A 133 1.16 26.93 -7.47
CA LEU A 133 0.78 28.33 -7.67
C LEU A 133 -0.34 28.77 -6.71
N PHE A 134 -1.26 27.86 -6.36
CA PHE A 134 -2.30 28.10 -5.37
C PHE A 134 -1.76 28.11 -3.94
N GLU A 135 -0.88 27.18 -3.58
CA GLU A 135 -0.23 27.16 -2.25
C GLU A 135 0.61 28.43 -2.03
N SER A 136 1.21 28.95 -3.10
CA SER A 136 1.95 30.21 -3.10
C SER A 136 1.05 31.46 -3.14
N ASN A 137 -0.28 31.30 -3.07
CA ASN A 137 -1.28 32.37 -3.08
C ASN A 137 -1.21 33.30 -4.32
N PHE A 138 -0.78 32.78 -5.48
CA PHE A 138 -0.87 33.52 -6.75
C PHE A 138 -2.27 33.46 -7.36
N PHE A 139 -3.03 32.41 -7.02
CA PHE A 139 -4.42 32.21 -7.42
C PHE A 139 -5.22 31.63 -6.25
N ASP A 140 -6.51 31.97 -6.18
CA ASP A 140 -7.43 31.47 -5.16
C ASP A 140 -8.70 30.85 -5.76
N THR A 141 -8.95 31.05 -7.05
CA THR A 141 -10.22 30.72 -7.71
C THR A 141 -9.99 30.20 -9.13
N ILE A 142 -10.60 29.04 -9.43
CA ILE A 142 -10.65 28.41 -10.75
C ILE A 142 -12.10 28.32 -11.18
N PHE A 143 -12.39 28.86 -12.37
CA PHE A 143 -13.61 28.57 -13.12
C PHE A 143 -13.31 27.48 -14.15
N THR A 144 -14.20 26.50 -14.29
CA THR A 144 -14.03 25.49 -15.33
C THR A 144 -15.35 25.07 -15.96
N THR A 145 -15.30 24.74 -17.25
CA THR A 145 -16.38 24.09 -18.00
C THR A 145 -16.18 22.58 -18.11
N ASN A 146 -15.12 22.05 -17.52
CA ASN A 146 -14.75 20.65 -17.66
C ASN A 146 -15.59 19.79 -16.71
N PHE A 147 -15.99 18.62 -17.20
CA PHE A 147 -16.72 17.64 -16.41
C PHE A 147 -15.80 16.82 -15.51
N ASP A 148 -14.51 16.75 -15.82
CA ASP A 148 -13.55 15.94 -15.06
C ASP A 148 -13.26 16.48 -13.64
N ASP A 149 -12.73 15.60 -12.80
CA ASP A 149 -12.32 15.90 -11.42
C ASP A 149 -10.81 16.08 -11.26
N LEU A 150 -10.06 16.25 -12.35
CA LEU A 150 -8.59 16.24 -12.32
C LEU A 150 -8.02 17.37 -11.45
N ILE A 151 -8.65 18.55 -11.50
CA ILE A 151 -8.25 19.68 -10.66
C ILE A 151 -8.42 19.31 -9.18
N ASN A 152 -9.60 18.82 -8.81
CA ASN A 152 -9.92 18.44 -7.43
C ASN A 152 -8.98 17.33 -6.93
N GLU A 153 -8.76 16.30 -7.75
CA GLU A 153 -7.82 15.21 -7.49
C GLU A 153 -6.39 15.71 -7.30
N ALA A 154 -5.93 16.66 -8.11
CA ALA A 154 -4.59 17.23 -7.97
C ALA A 154 -4.43 17.96 -6.62
N PHE A 155 -5.42 18.76 -6.21
CA PHE A 155 -5.41 19.38 -4.90
C PHE A 155 -5.40 18.35 -3.76
N TYR A 156 -6.18 17.27 -3.87
CA TYR A 156 -6.19 16.21 -2.85
C TYR A 156 -4.85 15.47 -2.71
N GLN A 157 -4.08 15.35 -3.79
CA GLN A 157 -2.81 14.61 -3.77
C GLN A 157 -1.59 15.49 -3.48
N PHE A 158 -1.58 16.74 -3.96
CA PHE A 158 -0.40 17.61 -3.92
C PHE A 158 -0.56 18.79 -2.96
N SER A 159 -1.78 19.19 -2.58
CA SER A 159 -1.97 20.33 -1.68
C SER A 159 -2.16 19.91 -0.23
N SER A 160 -1.73 20.77 0.68
CA SER A 160 -2.07 20.73 2.11
C SER A 160 -3.50 21.23 2.38
N ASP A 161 -3.98 22.18 1.56
CA ASP A 161 -5.28 22.82 1.73
C ASP A 161 -6.34 22.22 0.80
N ARG A 162 -7.50 21.87 1.38
CA ARG A 162 -8.61 21.31 0.59
C ARG A 162 -9.38 22.41 -0.15
N PRO A 163 -9.58 22.33 -1.47
CA PRO A 163 -10.36 23.31 -2.21
C PRO A 163 -11.84 23.23 -1.86
N LEU A 164 -12.56 24.34 -2.03
CA LEU A 164 -14.01 24.40 -2.05
C LEU A 164 -14.51 24.06 -3.46
N LEU A 165 -14.97 22.83 -3.67
CA LEU A 165 -15.57 22.40 -4.93
C LEU A 165 -17.05 22.81 -5.00
N CYS A 166 -17.39 23.58 -6.02
CA CYS A 166 -18.70 24.14 -6.23
C CYS A 166 -19.22 23.63 -7.57
N ALA A 167 -19.89 22.47 -7.48
CA ALA A 167 -20.39 21.68 -8.61
C ALA A 167 -21.87 21.95 -8.95
N HIS A 168 -22.59 22.70 -8.10
CA HIS A 168 -24.01 22.96 -8.25
C HIS A 168 -24.32 24.42 -7.92
N ASP A 169 -25.32 24.98 -8.58
CA ASP A 169 -25.69 26.39 -8.49
C ASP A 169 -26.15 26.81 -7.08
N SER A 170 -26.83 25.91 -6.36
CA SER A 170 -27.20 26.15 -4.96
C SER A 170 -26.00 26.24 -4.02
N SER A 171 -24.88 25.58 -4.34
CA SER A 171 -23.66 25.58 -3.52
C SER A 171 -22.82 26.84 -3.73
N ILE A 172 -23.07 27.59 -4.81
CA ILE A 172 -22.29 28.78 -5.18
C ILE A 172 -22.62 30.01 -4.33
N ASN A 173 -23.87 30.14 -3.86
CA ASN A 173 -24.33 31.33 -3.14
C ASN A 173 -23.59 31.60 -1.82
N GLY A 174 -23.14 30.56 -1.12
CA GLY A 174 -22.47 30.68 0.18
C GLY A 174 -20.98 31.04 0.10
N ILE A 175 -20.40 31.15 -1.10
CA ILE A 175 -18.95 31.33 -1.26
C ILE A 175 -18.56 32.80 -1.01
N SER A 176 -17.59 33.03 -0.13
CA SER A 176 -16.97 34.36 0.00
C SER A 176 -15.92 34.59 -1.08
N VAL A 177 -16.04 35.67 -1.84
CA VAL A 177 -15.07 36.09 -2.87
C VAL A 177 -13.70 36.36 -2.24
N THR A 178 -13.67 36.99 -1.06
CA THR A 178 -12.45 37.42 -0.36
C THR A 178 -11.75 36.31 0.44
N SER A 179 -12.26 35.08 0.41
CA SER A 179 -11.65 33.96 1.15
C SER A 179 -10.32 33.55 0.50
N SER A 180 -9.27 33.33 1.29
CA SER A 180 -7.97 32.84 0.78
C SER A 180 -7.98 31.35 0.41
N ARG A 181 -9.02 30.60 0.81
CA ARG A 181 -9.11 29.16 0.52
C ARG A 181 -9.27 28.92 -0.99
N PRO A 182 -8.57 27.93 -1.59
CA PRO A 182 -8.76 27.58 -3.00
C PRO A 182 -10.22 27.24 -3.33
N LYS A 183 -10.74 27.76 -4.45
CA LYS A 183 -12.12 27.56 -4.92
C LYS A 183 -12.11 26.99 -6.32
N ILE A 184 -12.89 25.94 -6.55
CA ILE A 184 -13.11 25.33 -7.88
C ILE A 184 -14.59 25.47 -8.19
N ILE A 185 -14.93 26.25 -9.21
CA ILE A 185 -16.31 26.57 -9.61
C ILE A 185 -16.57 25.95 -10.99
N LYS A 186 -17.42 24.91 -11.05
CA LYS A 186 -17.84 24.27 -12.31
C LYS A 186 -19.06 25.02 -12.86
N LEU A 187 -18.94 25.64 -14.04
CA LEU A 187 -19.97 26.53 -14.61
C LEU A 187 -21.17 25.79 -15.20
N HIS A 188 -20.97 24.57 -15.71
CA HIS A 188 -22.01 23.74 -16.36
C HIS A 188 -22.52 22.59 -15.50
N GLY A 189 -22.20 22.63 -14.21
CA GLY A 189 -22.47 21.54 -13.27
C GLY A 189 -21.46 20.40 -13.38
N ASP A 190 -21.77 19.30 -12.70
CA ASP A 190 -20.91 18.12 -12.61
C ASP A 190 -21.64 16.88 -13.11
N TYR A 191 -20.91 15.93 -13.70
CA TYR A 191 -21.51 14.78 -14.38
C TYR A 191 -22.14 13.76 -13.43
N LEU A 192 -21.81 13.87 -12.14
CA LEU A 192 -22.34 13.05 -11.06
C LEU A 192 -23.79 13.44 -10.67
N PHE A 193 -24.29 14.61 -11.12
CA PHE A 193 -25.64 15.08 -10.82
C PHE A 193 -26.56 15.04 -12.06
N ASP A 194 -27.88 15.18 -11.84
CA ASP A 194 -28.86 15.18 -12.93
C ASP A 194 -28.81 16.46 -13.80
N SER A 195 -28.14 17.51 -13.33
CA SER A 195 -28.13 18.87 -13.89
C SER A 195 -26.98 19.14 -14.87
N ILE A 196 -26.58 18.16 -15.68
CA ILE A 196 -25.50 18.37 -16.65
C ILE A 196 -26.03 19.14 -17.85
N LYS A 197 -25.43 20.28 -18.13
CA LYS A 197 -25.73 21.05 -19.34
C LYS A 197 -24.92 20.50 -20.50
N SER A 198 -25.57 19.79 -21.40
CA SER A 198 -24.92 19.19 -22.58
C SER A 198 -25.76 19.24 -23.85
N SER A 199 -27.02 19.65 -23.74
CA SER A 199 -27.88 19.95 -24.89
C SER A 199 -27.84 21.43 -25.28
N LEU A 200 -28.25 21.73 -26.51
CA LEU A 200 -28.46 23.08 -27.04
C LEU A 200 -29.36 23.89 -26.09
N LYS A 201 -30.51 23.32 -25.67
CA LYS A 201 -31.45 23.99 -24.76
C LYS A 201 -30.89 24.23 -23.37
N GLU A 202 -30.02 23.34 -22.88
CA GLU A 202 -29.44 23.45 -21.54
C GLU A 202 -28.21 24.39 -21.48
N THR A 203 -27.47 24.52 -22.59
CA THR A 203 -26.24 25.35 -22.69
C THR A 203 -26.48 26.77 -23.19
N GLU A 204 -27.72 27.14 -23.52
CA GLU A 204 -28.08 28.49 -23.97
C GLU A 204 -27.84 29.58 -22.91
N SER A 205 -27.96 29.27 -21.62
CA SER A 205 -27.73 30.23 -20.54
C SER A 205 -27.15 29.60 -19.28
N LEU A 206 -26.28 30.35 -18.59
CA LEU A 206 -25.78 29.99 -17.27
C LEU A 206 -26.90 30.11 -16.22
N GLU A 207 -26.85 29.26 -15.20
CA GLU A 207 -27.78 29.37 -14.07
C GLU A 207 -27.56 30.69 -13.31
N ILE A 208 -28.62 31.18 -12.68
CA ILE A 208 -28.68 32.56 -12.17
C ILE A 208 -27.59 32.80 -11.12
N ASN A 209 -27.44 31.90 -10.14
CA ASN A 209 -26.46 32.10 -9.06
C ASN A 209 -25.03 32.00 -9.59
N THR A 210 -24.77 31.06 -10.49
CA THR A 210 -23.48 30.87 -11.16
C THR A 210 -23.07 32.10 -11.96
N ARG A 211 -24.02 32.67 -12.72
CA ARG A 211 -23.82 33.91 -13.48
C ARG A 211 -23.54 35.09 -12.56
N GLU A 212 -24.33 35.27 -11.51
CA GLU A 212 -24.14 36.35 -10.53
C GLU A 212 -22.79 36.25 -9.83
N LYS A 213 -22.37 35.03 -9.46
CA LYS A 213 -21.06 34.81 -8.84
C LYS A 213 -19.91 35.13 -9.78
N LEU A 214 -19.98 34.71 -11.04
CA LEU A 214 -18.98 35.07 -12.05
C LEU A 214 -18.88 36.60 -12.21
N ILE A 215 -20.02 37.30 -12.22
CA ILE A 215 -20.06 38.77 -12.25
C ILE A 215 -19.44 39.36 -10.98
N GLU A 216 -19.66 38.77 -9.81
CA GLU A 216 -19.10 39.23 -8.54
C GLU A 216 -17.57 39.13 -8.52
N PHE A 217 -16.99 37.98 -8.89
CA PHE A 217 -15.54 37.78 -8.95
C PHE A 217 -14.86 38.73 -9.94
N THR A 218 -15.51 39.03 -11.08
CA THR A 218 -14.95 39.94 -12.08
C THR A 218 -14.95 41.42 -11.69
N LYS A 219 -15.52 41.80 -10.53
CA LYS A 219 -15.39 43.16 -9.99
C LYS A 219 -13.97 43.47 -9.51
N GLU A 220 -13.35 42.50 -8.83
CA GLU A 220 -12.05 42.68 -8.18
C GLU A 220 -10.93 41.97 -8.96
N TYR A 221 -11.24 40.84 -9.62
CA TYR A 221 -10.26 40.00 -10.29
C TYR A 221 -10.30 40.15 -11.82
N GLY A 222 -9.13 40.02 -12.46
CA GLY A 222 -9.01 39.76 -13.89
C GLY A 222 -9.20 38.26 -14.19
N LEU A 223 -9.34 37.92 -15.48
CA LEU A 223 -9.51 36.52 -15.90
C LEU A 223 -8.40 36.07 -16.85
N ILE A 224 -7.86 34.89 -16.61
CA ILE A 224 -6.90 34.24 -17.50
C ILE A 224 -7.54 32.97 -18.06
N PHE A 225 -7.78 32.93 -19.38
CA PHE A 225 -8.38 31.80 -20.07
C PHE A 225 -7.30 30.87 -20.62
N VAL A 226 -7.36 29.59 -20.25
CA VAL A 226 -6.45 28.55 -20.73
C VAL A 226 -7.24 27.35 -21.23
N GLY A 227 -6.93 26.89 -22.45
CA GLY A 227 -7.55 25.68 -23.03
C GLY A 227 -9.04 25.81 -23.36
N TYR A 228 -9.56 27.04 -23.51
CA TYR A 228 -10.95 27.31 -23.84
C TYR A 228 -11.09 27.93 -25.24
N ALA A 229 -11.98 27.37 -26.07
CA ALA A 229 -12.12 27.75 -27.48
C ALA A 229 -13.03 28.97 -27.72
N GLY A 230 -13.88 29.34 -26.74
CA GLY A 230 -14.79 30.49 -26.87
C GLY A 230 -16.01 30.27 -27.75
N ASN A 231 -16.44 29.02 -27.95
CA ASN A 231 -17.61 28.68 -28.78
C ASN A 231 -18.93 28.60 -27.99
N ASP A 232 -18.89 28.78 -26.67
CA ASP A 232 -20.08 28.69 -25.83
C ASP A 232 -20.63 30.09 -25.52
N ASN A 233 -21.85 30.31 -26.04
CA ASN A 233 -22.56 31.57 -25.96
C ASN A 233 -22.88 31.98 -24.52
N SER A 234 -23.19 31.02 -23.64
CA SER A 234 -23.60 31.31 -22.26
C SER A 234 -22.53 32.08 -21.48
N ILE A 235 -21.26 31.78 -21.74
CA ILE A 235 -20.10 32.47 -21.15
C ILE A 235 -19.74 33.70 -21.97
N MET A 236 -19.70 33.59 -23.30
CA MET A 236 -19.28 34.68 -24.18
C MET A 236 -20.21 35.89 -24.10
N GLU A 237 -21.52 35.69 -23.90
CA GLU A 237 -22.47 36.78 -23.66
C GLU A 237 -22.23 37.49 -22.34
N VAL A 238 -21.93 36.75 -21.27
CA VAL A 238 -21.59 37.34 -19.96
C VAL A 238 -20.31 38.18 -20.07
N LEU A 239 -19.28 37.68 -20.76
CA LEU A 239 -18.05 38.45 -20.99
C LEU A 239 -18.31 39.72 -21.80
N LYS A 240 -19.10 39.65 -22.89
CA LYS A 240 -19.49 40.82 -23.69
C LYS A 240 -20.29 41.84 -22.85
N TYR A 241 -21.13 41.37 -21.93
CA TYR A 241 -21.88 42.23 -21.00
C TYR A 241 -20.95 42.93 -20.01
N LEU A 242 -20.00 42.20 -19.41
CA LEU A 242 -19.03 42.72 -18.45
C LEU A 242 -18.08 43.74 -19.07
N LEU A 243 -17.60 43.50 -20.30
CA LEU A 243 -16.68 44.40 -20.99
C LEU A 243 -17.30 45.75 -21.37
N LYS A 244 -18.63 45.85 -21.46
CA LYS A 244 -19.34 47.12 -21.68
C LYS A 244 -19.37 48.01 -20.43
N GLN A 245 -19.05 47.46 -19.27
CA GLN A 245 -19.10 48.16 -17.99
C GLN A 245 -17.69 48.51 -17.51
N ASN A 246 -17.47 49.77 -17.14
CA ASN A 246 -16.13 50.24 -16.77
C ASN A 246 -15.63 49.66 -15.44
N ASP A 247 -16.55 49.30 -14.54
CA ASP A 247 -16.24 48.88 -13.17
C ASP A 247 -15.72 47.45 -13.05
N TYR A 248 -15.92 46.62 -14.08
CA TYR A 248 -15.54 45.20 -14.10
C TYR A 248 -14.24 44.96 -14.88
N LEU A 249 -13.61 43.81 -14.60
CA LEU A 249 -12.39 43.31 -15.24
C LEU A 249 -11.26 44.35 -15.21
N ARG A 250 -11.06 44.98 -14.05
CA ARG A 250 -10.06 46.06 -13.88
C ARG A 250 -8.64 45.62 -14.24
N ASN A 251 -8.32 44.36 -13.96
CA ASN A 251 -7.02 43.76 -14.29
C ASN A 251 -6.97 43.14 -15.70
N GLY A 252 -8.06 43.22 -16.46
CA GLY A 252 -8.19 42.75 -17.83
C GLY A 252 -8.48 41.24 -17.99
N ILE A 253 -8.65 40.84 -19.24
CA ILE A 253 -8.76 39.44 -19.68
C ILE A 253 -7.50 39.08 -20.46
N TYR A 254 -6.88 37.95 -20.11
CA TYR A 254 -5.77 37.36 -20.85
C TYR A 254 -6.20 36.03 -21.46
N TRP A 255 -6.19 35.94 -22.78
CA TRP A 255 -6.59 34.75 -23.51
C TRP A 255 -5.37 33.97 -24.00
N CYS A 256 -5.13 32.79 -23.43
CA CYS A 256 -4.02 31.94 -23.85
C CYS A 256 -4.43 31.12 -25.08
N LYS A 257 -3.60 31.17 -26.13
CA LYS A 257 -3.84 30.57 -27.44
C LYS A 257 -2.60 29.79 -27.89
N ARG A 258 -2.78 28.63 -28.52
CA ARG A 258 -1.68 27.91 -29.19
C ARG A 258 -1.38 28.47 -30.58
N LYS A 259 -0.14 28.27 -31.05
CA LYS A 259 0.31 28.76 -32.37
C LYS A 259 -0.61 28.33 -33.52
N GLU A 260 -1.12 27.11 -33.45
CA GLU A 260 -1.93 26.48 -34.51
C GLU A 260 -3.43 26.75 -34.38
N ASP A 261 -3.89 27.35 -33.29
CA ASP A 261 -5.33 27.55 -33.05
C ASP A 261 -5.91 28.58 -34.03
N GLN A 262 -7.08 28.25 -34.60
CA GLN A 262 -7.84 29.20 -35.41
C GLN A 262 -8.72 30.07 -34.52
N VAL A 263 -8.64 31.40 -34.69
CA VAL A 263 -9.47 32.35 -33.95
C VAL A 263 -10.81 32.45 -34.64
N THR A 264 -11.90 32.10 -33.94
CA THR A 264 -13.25 32.26 -34.48
C THR A 264 -13.59 33.75 -34.65
N PRO A 265 -14.49 34.11 -35.57
CA PRO A 265 -14.89 35.51 -35.76
C PRO A 265 -15.43 36.16 -34.48
N GLU A 266 -16.07 35.38 -33.61
CA GLU A 266 -16.58 35.86 -32.33
C GLU A 266 -15.49 36.12 -31.31
N LEU A 267 -14.53 35.21 -31.19
CA LEU A 267 -13.36 35.41 -30.35
C LEU A 267 -12.53 36.60 -30.85
N PHE A 268 -12.41 36.79 -32.16
CA PHE A 268 -11.74 37.97 -32.72
C PHE A 268 -12.42 39.29 -32.31
N LYS A 269 -13.77 39.32 -32.34
CA LYS A 269 -14.53 40.49 -31.87
C LYS A 269 -14.29 40.75 -30.38
N LEU A 270 -14.16 39.71 -29.57
CA LEU A 270 -13.85 39.82 -28.13
C LEU A 270 -12.42 40.34 -27.91
N LEU A 271 -11.42 39.75 -28.56
CA LEU A 271 -10.02 40.18 -28.49
C LEU A 271 -9.82 41.63 -28.96
N SER A 272 -10.71 42.12 -29.83
CA SER A 272 -10.70 43.50 -30.29
C SER A 272 -11.21 44.51 -29.25
N GLN A 273 -11.91 44.08 -28.20
CA GLN A 273 -12.42 44.96 -27.13
C GLN A 273 -11.32 45.46 -26.19
N ASP A 274 -11.53 46.63 -25.59
CA ASP A 274 -10.61 47.17 -24.59
C ASP A 274 -10.50 46.25 -23.37
N LYS A 275 -9.34 46.26 -22.70
CA LYS A 275 -8.96 45.38 -21.57
C LYS A 275 -8.82 43.88 -21.89
N VAL A 276 -8.94 43.48 -23.16
CA VAL A 276 -8.70 42.08 -23.59
C VAL A 276 -7.34 41.97 -24.29
N TYR A 277 -6.53 41.01 -23.84
CA TYR A 277 -5.20 40.69 -24.36
C TYR A 277 -5.10 39.19 -24.67
N TRP A 278 -4.09 38.79 -25.43
CA TRP A 278 -3.84 37.37 -25.69
C TRP A 278 -2.37 37.01 -25.50
N VAL A 279 -2.13 35.76 -25.10
CA VAL A 279 -0.81 35.20 -24.81
C VAL A 279 -0.63 33.94 -25.67
N GLU A 280 0.50 33.86 -26.35
CA GLU A 280 0.87 32.67 -27.11
C GLU A 280 1.50 31.64 -26.17
N ILE A 281 0.98 30.42 -26.18
CA ILE A 281 1.44 29.30 -25.33
C ILE A 281 1.65 28.05 -26.17
N ASP A 282 2.53 27.15 -25.75
CA ASP A 282 2.67 25.83 -26.38
C ASP A 282 1.58 24.86 -25.85
N GLY A 283 1.28 24.91 -24.55
CA GLY A 283 0.25 24.10 -23.92
C GLY A 283 -0.07 24.53 -22.49
N PHE A 284 -0.99 23.79 -21.84
CA PHE A 284 -1.38 24.06 -20.46
C PHE A 284 -0.26 23.71 -19.49
N ASP A 285 0.34 22.53 -19.64
CA ASP A 285 1.41 22.05 -18.76
C ASP A 285 2.65 22.96 -18.84
N GLU A 286 3.02 23.39 -20.05
CA GLU A 286 4.14 24.31 -20.30
C GLU A 286 3.89 25.69 -19.71
N LEU A 287 2.68 26.25 -19.89
CA LEU A 287 2.31 27.54 -19.31
C LEU A 287 2.41 27.50 -17.78
N MET A 288 1.88 26.45 -17.14
CA MET A 288 1.93 26.34 -15.67
C MET A 288 3.37 26.17 -15.17
N ALA A 289 4.20 25.41 -15.88
CA ALA A 289 5.62 25.26 -15.56
C ALA A 289 6.38 26.61 -15.69
N GLU A 290 6.17 27.34 -16.78
CA GLU A 290 6.79 28.66 -17.01
C GLU A 290 6.34 29.69 -15.98
N LEU A 291 5.05 29.75 -15.66
CA LEU A 291 4.53 30.64 -14.61
C LEU A 291 5.16 30.32 -13.26
N THR A 292 5.23 29.04 -12.88
CA THR A 292 5.85 28.59 -11.62
C THR A 292 7.29 29.07 -11.51
N HIS A 293 8.08 28.90 -12.57
CA HIS A 293 9.49 29.30 -12.57
C HIS A 293 9.67 30.82 -12.61
N HIS A 294 8.90 31.54 -13.42
CA HIS A 294 8.99 33.00 -13.50
C HIS A 294 8.53 33.71 -12.22
N LEU A 295 7.58 33.12 -11.49
CA LEU A 295 7.12 33.63 -10.19
C LEU A 295 8.06 33.26 -9.02
N GLY A 296 9.09 32.46 -9.28
CA GLY A 296 10.12 32.08 -8.30
C GLY A 296 9.71 30.93 -7.37
N THR A 297 8.70 30.17 -7.76
CA THR A 297 8.26 28.94 -7.06
C THR A 297 8.98 27.72 -7.65
N GLU A 298 9.18 26.68 -6.84
CA GLU A 298 9.69 25.39 -7.29
C GLU A 298 8.59 24.34 -7.13
N LEU A 299 8.53 23.35 -8.02
CA LEU A 299 7.59 22.24 -7.89
C LEU A 299 7.93 21.42 -6.65
N SER A 300 7.21 21.67 -5.55
CA SER A 300 7.26 20.84 -4.37
C SER A 300 6.15 19.80 -4.52
N LEU A 301 6.49 18.52 -4.58
CA LEU A 301 5.46 17.49 -4.75
C LEU A 301 4.53 17.33 -3.52
N GLY A 302 4.60 18.22 -2.51
CA GLY A 302 3.65 18.36 -1.40
C GLY A 302 3.34 17.12 -0.55
N GLY A 303 3.62 17.14 0.75
CA GLY A 303 3.12 16.14 1.70
C GLY A 303 3.94 14.85 1.87
N ASN A 304 4.05 14.37 3.12
CA ASN A 304 4.71 13.12 3.50
C ASN A 304 3.81 11.87 3.37
N GLN A 305 2.55 12.03 2.95
CA GLN A 305 1.59 10.94 2.89
C GLN A 305 1.89 10.03 1.68
N LYS A 306 2.06 8.74 1.96
CA LYS A 306 2.14 7.68 0.96
C LYS A 306 0.73 7.38 0.48
N SER A 307 0.43 7.68 -0.78
CA SER A 307 -0.80 7.21 -1.42
C SER A 307 -0.41 6.51 -2.72
N THR A 308 -0.97 5.32 -2.95
CA THR A 308 -0.75 4.53 -4.19
C THR A 308 -1.18 5.32 -5.42
N LYS A 309 -2.18 6.19 -5.30
CA LYS A 309 -2.66 7.07 -6.36
C LYS A 309 -1.62 8.14 -6.73
N ARG A 310 -0.97 8.78 -5.76
CA ARG A 310 0.09 9.77 -5.99
C ARG A 310 1.31 9.15 -6.65
N GLU A 311 1.71 7.95 -6.24
CA GLU A 311 2.82 7.24 -6.89
C GLU A 311 2.52 6.90 -8.36
N ARG A 312 1.28 6.48 -8.66
CA ARG A 312 0.82 6.30 -10.04
C ARG A 312 0.88 7.60 -10.85
N MET A 313 0.49 8.73 -10.25
CA MET A 313 0.60 10.05 -10.91
C MET A 313 2.06 10.44 -11.17
N ILE A 314 2.95 10.29 -10.17
CA ILE A 314 4.39 10.58 -10.34
C ILE A 314 5.01 9.68 -11.41
N ASN A 315 4.65 8.40 -11.44
CA ASN A 315 5.08 7.48 -12.49
C ASN A 315 4.55 7.88 -13.87
N ASN A 316 3.32 8.42 -13.94
CA ASN A 316 2.76 8.95 -15.18
C ASN A 316 3.57 10.16 -15.68
N PHE A 317 3.95 11.07 -14.78
CA PHE A 317 4.83 12.21 -15.12
C PHE A 317 6.18 11.74 -15.66
N ILE A 318 6.73 10.66 -15.09
CA ILE A 318 8.02 10.09 -15.46
C ILE A 318 8.01 9.43 -16.85
N LYS A 319 6.90 8.77 -17.21
CA LYS A 319 6.73 8.09 -18.51
C LYS A 319 6.71 9.07 -19.68
N ASP A 320 6.14 10.26 -19.47
CA ASP A 320 6.05 11.34 -20.45
C ASP A 320 5.45 10.93 -21.80
N ASP A 321 4.22 10.39 -21.79
CA ASP A 321 3.53 9.92 -23.00
C ASP A 321 3.24 11.04 -24.03
N TYR A 322 3.37 12.31 -23.63
CA TYR A 322 3.05 13.51 -24.44
C TYR A 322 4.29 14.33 -24.86
N ASN A 323 5.51 13.85 -24.63
CA ASN A 323 6.78 14.54 -24.97
C ASN A 323 6.90 15.97 -24.39
N LEU A 324 6.47 16.16 -23.14
CA LEU A 324 6.57 17.43 -22.41
C LEU A 324 8.03 17.77 -22.03
N ILE A 325 8.97 16.83 -22.18
CA ILE A 325 10.43 17.06 -22.03
C ILE A 325 10.97 18.14 -22.99
N SER A 326 10.22 18.51 -24.04
CA SER A 326 10.58 19.60 -24.94
C SER A 326 10.78 20.95 -24.24
N ASN A 327 10.08 21.19 -23.11
CA ASN A 327 10.28 22.38 -22.29
C ASN A 327 11.44 22.20 -21.29
N GLU A 328 12.36 23.17 -21.23
CA GLU A 328 13.56 23.10 -20.37
C GLU A 328 13.22 23.02 -18.87
N PHE A 329 12.15 23.70 -18.43
CA PHE A 329 11.72 23.72 -17.04
C PHE A 329 11.18 22.36 -16.59
N ILE A 330 10.27 21.79 -17.39
CA ILE A 330 9.67 20.47 -17.13
C ILE A 330 10.77 19.39 -17.12
N LYS A 331 11.73 19.46 -18.04
CA LYS A 331 12.85 18.52 -18.09
C LYS A 331 13.70 18.54 -16.82
N LYS A 332 14.00 19.73 -16.29
CA LYS A 332 14.78 19.90 -15.05
C LYS A 332 14.05 19.32 -13.84
N ASP A 333 12.75 19.60 -13.72
CA ASP A 333 11.95 19.12 -12.60
C ASP A 333 11.65 17.62 -12.68
N LEU A 334 11.42 17.07 -13.87
CA LEU A 334 11.33 15.62 -14.06
C LEU A 334 12.62 14.90 -13.67
N ALA A 335 13.79 15.49 -13.93
CA ALA A 335 15.06 14.94 -13.47
C ALA A 335 15.21 14.97 -11.94
N LYS A 336 14.78 16.06 -11.29
CA LYS A 336 14.70 16.16 -9.82
C LYS A 336 13.74 15.11 -9.24
N ILE A 337 12.55 14.97 -9.82
CA ILE A 337 11.53 14.00 -9.40
C ILE A 337 12.08 12.58 -9.54
N LYS A 338 12.61 12.20 -10.71
CA LYS A 338 13.26 10.89 -10.93
C LYS A 338 14.31 10.60 -9.86
N LYS A 339 15.18 11.57 -9.55
CA LYS A 339 16.17 11.46 -8.49
C LYS A 339 15.51 11.21 -7.12
N HIS A 340 14.48 11.98 -6.75
CA HIS A 340 13.76 11.81 -5.49
C HIS A 340 12.97 10.49 -5.37
N THR A 341 12.30 10.03 -6.43
CA THR A 341 11.60 8.73 -6.43
C THR A 341 12.61 7.61 -6.28
N LEU A 342 13.71 7.68 -7.03
CA LEU A 342 14.84 6.76 -6.88
C LEU A 342 15.41 6.81 -5.46
N THR A 343 15.42 7.95 -4.76
CA THR A 343 15.94 8.05 -3.38
C THR A 343 14.96 7.51 -2.32
N ARG A 344 13.65 7.58 -2.55
CA ARG A 344 12.60 7.13 -1.60
C ARG A 344 12.42 5.60 -1.57
N ASP A 345 12.70 4.92 -2.67
CA ASP A 345 12.66 3.44 -2.76
C ASP A 345 13.79 2.77 -1.96
N ILE A 346 14.74 3.55 -1.44
CA ILE A 346 16.01 3.11 -0.86
C ILE A 346 15.94 3.08 0.66
N SER A 347 14.85 2.58 1.24
CA SER A 347 14.78 2.44 2.71
C SER A 347 15.83 1.43 3.23
N SER A 348 16.24 0.44 2.43
CA SER A 348 17.28 -0.53 2.79
C SER A 348 18.70 0.02 2.68
N LEU A 349 19.05 0.64 1.55
CA LEU A 349 20.39 1.22 1.33
C LEU A 349 20.61 2.50 2.16
N ILE A 350 19.56 3.29 2.47
CA ILE A 350 19.66 4.41 3.41
C ILE A 350 19.86 3.90 4.83
N ASN A 351 19.22 2.80 5.22
CA ASN A 351 19.51 2.17 6.52
C ASN A 351 20.97 1.69 6.59
N GLU A 352 21.53 1.13 5.51
CA GLU A 352 22.96 0.78 5.42
C GLU A 352 23.88 2.01 5.52
N LEU A 353 23.50 3.15 4.93
CA LEU A 353 24.22 4.43 5.06
C LEU A 353 24.08 5.06 6.46
N SER A 354 22.94 4.86 7.14
CA SER A 354 22.66 5.46 8.46
C SER A 354 23.21 4.66 9.64
N GLN A 355 23.62 3.40 9.43
CA GLN A 355 24.16 2.54 10.48
C GLN A 355 25.69 2.65 10.66
N SER A 356 26.37 3.48 9.87
CA SER A 356 27.83 3.61 9.91
C SER A 356 28.27 5.04 10.25
N ASP A 357 28.44 5.32 11.54
CA ASP A 357 29.01 6.58 12.06
C ASP A 357 30.54 6.71 11.80
N THR A 358 31.13 5.82 11.00
CA THR A 358 32.57 5.79 10.68
C THR A 358 32.83 6.16 9.23
N ASP A 359 33.66 7.18 8.99
CA ASP A 359 33.97 7.75 7.66
C ASP A 359 34.48 6.72 6.61
N ASP A 360 35.06 5.60 7.04
CA ASP A 360 35.65 4.57 6.15
C ASP A 360 34.63 3.66 5.42
N GLN A 361 33.32 3.78 5.69
CA GLN A 361 32.28 2.91 5.09
C GLN A 361 31.33 3.61 4.10
N ARG A 362 31.56 4.90 3.82
CA ARG A 362 30.71 5.72 2.96
C ARG A 362 30.85 5.31 1.48
N ILE A 363 29.73 4.96 0.85
CA ILE A 363 29.70 4.55 -0.56
C ILE A 363 29.80 5.78 -1.48
N PRO A 364 30.74 5.81 -2.46
CA PRO A 364 30.78 6.86 -3.47
C PRO A 364 29.47 6.96 -4.28
N GLU A 365 29.10 8.16 -4.74
CA GLU A 365 27.83 8.40 -5.44
C GLU A 365 27.68 7.57 -6.74
N GLU A 366 28.80 7.26 -7.40
CA GLU A 366 28.83 6.45 -8.62
C GLU A 366 28.57 4.97 -8.34
N ASP A 367 29.24 4.40 -7.33
CA ASP A 367 29.02 3.02 -6.90
C ASP A 367 27.61 2.81 -6.33
N PHE A 368 27.06 3.82 -5.66
CA PHE A 368 25.68 3.82 -5.20
C PHE A 368 24.68 3.72 -6.37
N LYS A 369 24.88 4.50 -7.45
CA LYS A 369 24.06 4.42 -8.67
C LYS A 369 24.19 3.06 -9.33
N ASN A 370 25.39 2.49 -9.35
CA ASN A 370 25.66 1.17 -9.89
C ASN A 370 24.92 0.09 -9.09
N LEU A 371 25.03 0.08 -7.77
CA LEU A 371 24.30 -0.85 -6.88
C LEU A 371 22.79 -0.75 -7.08
N LEU A 372 22.23 0.46 -7.15
CA LEU A 372 20.79 0.65 -7.37
C LEU A 372 20.32 0.09 -8.73
N PHE A 373 21.13 0.30 -9.77
CA PHE A 373 20.85 -0.25 -11.09
C PHE A 373 20.89 -1.78 -11.08
N ILE A 374 21.87 -2.37 -10.40
CA ILE A 374 21.97 -3.82 -10.20
C ILE A 374 20.75 -4.34 -9.42
N ASP A 375 20.38 -3.70 -8.32
CA ASP A 375 19.22 -4.12 -7.51
C ASP A 375 17.91 -4.09 -8.31
N ASN A 376 17.77 -3.12 -9.23
CA ASN A 376 16.64 -3.09 -10.18
C ASN A 376 16.69 -4.23 -11.19
N LEU A 377 17.87 -4.55 -11.75
CA LEU A 377 18.01 -5.70 -12.65
C LEU A 377 17.66 -7.02 -11.96
N ILE A 378 18.13 -7.20 -10.72
CA ILE A 378 17.77 -8.34 -9.86
C ILE A 378 16.25 -8.37 -9.65
N ARG A 379 15.60 -7.22 -9.40
CA ARG A 379 14.14 -7.14 -9.24
C ARG A 379 13.39 -7.60 -10.48
N THR A 380 13.89 -7.24 -11.65
CA THR A 380 13.31 -7.67 -12.94
C THR A 380 13.71 -9.10 -13.34
N LYS A 381 14.42 -9.84 -12.48
CA LYS A 381 14.98 -11.17 -12.74
C LYS A 381 15.90 -11.24 -13.97
N ASN A 382 16.48 -10.12 -14.38
CA ASN A 382 17.46 -10.06 -15.45
C ASN A 382 18.87 -10.33 -14.91
N TYR A 383 19.10 -11.57 -14.47
CA TYR A 383 20.33 -11.95 -13.77
C TYR A 383 21.57 -11.90 -14.67
N ILE A 384 21.44 -12.25 -15.95
CA ILE A 384 22.57 -12.27 -16.90
C ILE A 384 23.18 -10.87 -17.03
N SER A 385 22.34 -9.85 -17.26
CA SER A 385 22.82 -8.46 -17.38
C SER A 385 23.38 -7.93 -16.06
N ALA A 386 22.84 -8.37 -14.92
CA ALA A 386 23.33 -7.99 -13.61
C ALA A 386 24.71 -8.59 -13.32
N GLU A 387 24.90 -9.88 -13.61
CA GLU A 387 26.17 -10.60 -13.44
C GLU A 387 27.28 -10.01 -14.32
N ASP A 388 27.02 -9.78 -15.61
CA ASP A 388 27.99 -9.21 -16.53
C ASP A 388 28.47 -7.83 -16.06
N LYS A 389 27.55 -7.03 -15.53
CA LYS A 389 27.85 -5.69 -15.03
C LYS A 389 28.59 -5.74 -13.69
N LEU A 390 28.19 -6.62 -12.77
CA LEU A 390 28.88 -6.82 -11.49
C LEU A 390 30.31 -7.33 -11.69
N ASN A 391 30.52 -8.31 -12.57
CA ASN A 391 31.86 -8.84 -12.86
C ASN A 391 32.79 -7.76 -13.43
N LYS A 392 32.29 -6.87 -14.29
CA LYS A 392 33.07 -5.71 -14.77
C LYS A 392 33.39 -4.73 -13.64
N LEU A 393 32.40 -4.37 -12.83
CA LEU A 393 32.58 -3.44 -11.71
C LEU A 393 33.57 -3.97 -10.67
N ILE A 394 33.61 -5.28 -10.42
CA ILE A 394 34.57 -5.90 -9.50
C ILE A 394 36.01 -5.82 -10.03
N ILE A 395 36.20 -5.93 -11.34
CA ILE A 395 37.52 -5.80 -11.98
C ILE A 395 37.98 -4.33 -12.00
N ASP A 396 37.06 -3.40 -12.25
CA ASP A 396 37.36 -1.98 -12.40
C ASP A 396 37.60 -1.27 -11.05
N THR A 397 37.07 -1.82 -9.95
CA THR A 397 37.16 -1.22 -8.61
C THR A 397 38.42 -1.68 -7.88
N ASN A 398 39.16 -0.75 -7.28
CA ASN A 398 40.32 -1.07 -6.41
C ASN A 398 39.99 -1.07 -4.91
N ASP A 399 38.79 -0.65 -4.52
CA ASP A 399 38.33 -0.62 -3.14
C ASP A 399 37.72 -1.96 -2.71
N ASP A 400 38.38 -2.64 -1.77
CA ASP A 400 37.95 -3.95 -1.28
C ASP A 400 36.62 -3.90 -0.50
N ASN A 401 36.26 -2.75 0.10
CA ASN A 401 34.96 -2.56 0.75
C ASN A 401 33.83 -2.58 -0.29
N ILE A 402 34.01 -1.90 -1.42
CA ILE A 402 33.04 -1.88 -2.52
C ILE A 402 33.00 -3.22 -3.26
N LYS A 403 34.16 -3.86 -3.50
CA LYS A 403 34.20 -5.24 -4.03
C LYS A 403 33.42 -6.20 -3.15
N SER A 404 33.51 -6.08 -1.82
CA SER A 404 32.76 -6.94 -0.90
C SER A 404 31.24 -6.80 -1.09
N LYS A 405 30.75 -5.58 -1.38
CA LYS A 405 29.33 -5.29 -1.63
C LYS A 405 28.87 -5.86 -2.99
N TYR A 406 29.69 -5.73 -4.03
CA TYR A 406 29.42 -6.34 -5.33
C TYR A 406 29.43 -7.87 -5.29
N LEU A 407 30.39 -8.48 -4.59
CA LEU A 407 30.46 -9.92 -4.38
C LEU A 407 29.24 -10.45 -3.62
N ARG A 408 28.74 -9.71 -2.61
CA ARG A 408 27.49 -10.07 -1.91
C ARG A 408 26.30 -10.10 -2.88
N ARG A 409 26.15 -9.12 -3.77
CA ARG A 409 25.08 -9.13 -4.79
C ARG A 409 25.23 -10.26 -5.81
N LEU A 410 26.45 -10.67 -6.14
CA LEU A 410 26.68 -11.87 -6.96
C LEU A 410 26.26 -13.15 -6.23
N ILE A 411 26.61 -13.29 -4.95
CA ILE A 411 26.17 -14.42 -4.11
C ILE A 411 24.64 -14.46 -4.08
N GLU A 412 23.97 -13.32 -3.83
CA GLU A 412 22.51 -13.22 -3.83
C GLU A 412 21.89 -13.68 -5.17
N ILE A 413 22.45 -13.24 -6.31
CA ILE A 413 21.98 -13.67 -7.64
C ILE A 413 22.13 -15.19 -7.81
N LYS A 414 23.25 -15.78 -7.35
CA LYS A 414 23.49 -17.22 -7.45
C LYS A 414 22.60 -18.03 -6.50
N GLU A 415 22.31 -17.50 -5.31
CA GLU A 415 21.32 -18.07 -4.39
C GLU A 415 19.91 -18.05 -5.02
N ASP A 416 19.51 -16.95 -5.67
CA ASP A 416 18.22 -16.85 -6.40
C ASP A 416 18.13 -17.83 -7.58
N GLN A 417 19.27 -18.13 -8.24
CA GLN A 417 19.38 -19.14 -9.30
C GLN A 417 19.46 -20.58 -8.76
N ASN A 418 19.56 -20.78 -7.44
CA ASN A 418 19.85 -22.05 -6.77
C ASN A 418 21.18 -22.69 -7.19
N ASP A 419 22.16 -21.90 -7.63
CA ASP A 419 23.52 -22.35 -7.96
C ASP A 419 24.44 -22.23 -6.74
N THR A 420 24.36 -23.24 -5.86
CA THR A 420 25.14 -23.27 -4.62
C THR A 420 26.65 -23.37 -4.88
N LYS A 421 27.08 -23.95 -6.01
CA LYS A 421 28.51 -24.13 -6.30
C LYS A 421 29.16 -22.79 -6.60
N SER A 422 28.60 -22.02 -7.54
CA SER A 422 29.12 -20.69 -7.85
C SER A 422 28.93 -19.72 -6.69
N ALA A 423 27.84 -19.84 -5.90
CA ALA A 423 27.69 -19.04 -4.68
C ALA A 423 28.83 -19.30 -3.68
N LEU A 424 29.21 -20.58 -3.47
CA LEU A 424 30.36 -20.93 -2.62
C LEU A 424 31.67 -20.36 -3.18
N GLU A 425 31.92 -20.47 -4.49
CA GLU A 425 33.12 -19.89 -5.13
C GLU A 425 33.21 -18.36 -4.94
N TYR A 426 32.11 -17.63 -5.11
CA TYR A 426 32.10 -16.18 -4.86
C TYR A 426 32.26 -15.85 -3.37
N SER A 427 31.77 -16.70 -2.47
CA SER A 427 32.00 -16.53 -1.04
C SER A 427 33.45 -16.81 -0.63
N ASP A 428 34.16 -17.71 -1.32
CA ASP A 428 35.59 -17.91 -1.11
C ASP A 428 36.36 -16.66 -1.53
N LYS A 429 36.03 -16.06 -2.69
CA LYS A 429 36.58 -14.75 -3.10
C LYS A 429 36.26 -13.63 -2.11
N LEU A 430 35.09 -13.65 -1.47
CA LEU A 430 34.73 -12.68 -0.43
C LEU A 430 35.56 -12.86 0.84
N ILE A 431 35.85 -14.10 1.24
CA ILE A 431 36.70 -14.43 2.38
C ILE A 431 38.17 -14.12 2.08
N GLU A 432 38.64 -14.30 0.84
CA GLU A 432 40.00 -13.93 0.41
C GLU A 432 40.29 -12.42 0.58
N LEU A 433 39.26 -11.56 0.50
CA LEU A 433 39.42 -10.12 0.76
C LEU A 433 39.78 -9.83 2.23
N ASP A 434 39.22 -10.59 3.17
CA ASP A 434 39.53 -10.49 4.61
C ASP A 434 39.15 -11.79 5.33
N GLU A 435 40.14 -12.66 5.53
CA GLU A 435 39.95 -13.97 6.17
C GLU A 435 39.44 -13.84 7.62
N PHE A 436 39.80 -12.75 8.31
CA PHE A 436 39.45 -12.50 9.69
C PHE A 436 38.13 -11.72 9.84
N ASN A 437 37.43 -11.45 8.74
CA ASN A 437 36.09 -10.89 8.79
C ASN A 437 35.06 -11.96 9.15
N LEU A 438 34.53 -11.90 10.38
CA LEU A 438 33.49 -12.84 10.82
C LEU A 438 32.24 -12.76 9.94
N ASN A 439 31.86 -11.57 9.45
CA ASN A 439 30.62 -11.42 8.68
C ASN A 439 30.69 -12.12 7.31
N TYR A 440 31.87 -12.20 6.69
CA TYR A 440 32.06 -12.93 5.42
C TYR A 440 31.96 -14.44 5.63
N ASN A 441 32.58 -14.94 6.69
CA ASN A 441 32.48 -16.35 7.08
C ASN A 441 31.03 -16.73 7.47
N LEU A 442 30.32 -15.86 8.20
CA LEU A 442 28.90 -16.08 8.51
C LEU A 442 28.02 -16.05 7.26
N ALA A 443 28.31 -15.18 6.28
CA ALA A 443 27.58 -15.16 5.00
C ALA A 443 27.75 -16.48 4.25
N ARG A 444 28.97 -17.02 4.16
CA ARG A 444 29.22 -18.35 3.59
C ARG A 444 28.42 -19.45 4.28
N SER A 445 28.30 -19.39 5.61
CA SER A 445 27.52 -20.38 6.37
C SER A 445 26.04 -20.46 5.95
N ASN A 446 25.47 -19.38 5.41
CA ASN A 446 24.08 -19.35 4.97
C ASN A 446 23.85 -20.02 3.61
N ILE A 447 24.91 -20.19 2.81
CA ILE A 447 24.86 -20.81 1.48
C ILE A 447 24.71 -22.33 1.58
N PHE A 448 25.20 -22.95 2.67
CA PHE A 448 25.16 -24.42 2.81
C PHE A 448 23.73 -24.96 2.78
N PRO A 449 23.43 -25.93 1.88
CA PRO A 449 22.10 -26.50 1.76
C PRO A 449 21.75 -27.40 2.94
N ASP A 450 22.72 -28.15 3.48
CA ASP A 450 22.55 -28.97 4.69
C ASP A 450 22.92 -28.17 5.94
N ILE A 451 22.08 -28.28 6.96
CA ILE A 451 22.30 -27.65 8.27
C ILE A 451 23.47 -28.34 9.00
N LYS A 452 23.73 -29.63 8.71
CA LYS A 452 24.86 -30.38 9.27
C LYS A 452 26.20 -29.80 8.82
N ASP A 453 26.39 -29.65 7.51
CA ASP A 453 27.59 -29.02 6.94
C ASP A 453 27.79 -27.59 7.46
N LYS A 454 26.68 -26.85 7.65
CA LYS A 454 26.70 -25.52 8.25
C LYS A 454 27.23 -25.54 9.67
N ILE A 455 26.78 -26.49 10.48
CA ILE A 455 27.22 -26.67 11.87
C ILE A 455 28.72 -27.01 11.90
N ASP A 456 29.16 -27.99 11.10
CA ASP A 456 30.56 -28.43 11.08
C ASP A 456 31.49 -27.30 10.66
N TYR A 457 31.11 -26.50 9.66
CA TYR A 457 31.85 -25.32 9.25
C TYR A 457 31.93 -24.26 10.36
N LEU A 458 30.81 -23.97 11.04
CA LEU A 458 30.78 -23.01 12.15
C LEU A 458 31.59 -23.49 13.37
N GLU A 459 31.62 -24.80 13.64
CA GLU A 459 32.46 -25.38 14.68
C GLU A 459 33.95 -25.23 14.35
N GLY A 460 34.36 -25.48 13.11
CA GLY A 460 35.74 -25.27 12.66
C GLY A 460 36.21 -23.80 12.77
N LEU A 461 35.29 -22.85 12.72
CA LEU A 461 35.60 -21.43 12.91
C LEU A 461 35.83 -21.04 14.38
N LEU A 462 35.42 -21.86 15.35
CA LEU A 462 35.61 -21.56 16.78
C LEU A 462 37.09 -21.54 17.16
N ASP A 463 37.92 -22.34 16.50
CA ASP A 463 39.38 -22.34 16.71
C ASP A 463 40.01 -21.03 16.23
N LYS A 464 39.56 -20.51 15.08
CA LYS A 464 40.02 -19.22 14.52
C LYS A 464 39.47 -18.02 15.31
N PHE A 465 38.21 -18.06 15.75
CA PHE A 465 37.51 -16.96 16.41
C PHE A 465 37.11 -17.27 17.85
N LYS A 466 38.07 -17.75 18.65
CA LYS A 466 37.85 -18.24 20.03
C LYS A 466 37.06 -17.32 20.96
N TYR A 467 37.25 -16.00 20.84
CA TYR A 467 36.62 -15.00 21.70
C TYR A 467 35.38 -14.33 21.09
N SER A 468 34.95 -14.76 19.90
CA SER A 468 33.77 -14.19 19.25
C SER A 468 32.48 -14.65 19.93
N ILE A 469 31.78 -13.69 20.55
CA ILE A 469 30.43 -13.87 21.12
C ILE A 469 29.40 -14.12 20.02
N ASN A 470 29.52 -13.39 18.90
CA ASN A 470 28.56 -13.45 17.79
C ASN A 470 28.57 -14.81 17.10
N LEU A 471 29.76 -15.41 16.91
CA LEU A 471 29.90 -16.75 16.31
C LEU A 471 29.25 -17.81 17.20
N LYS A 472 29.56 -17.82 18.50
CA LYS A 472 28.98 -18.77 19.47
C LYS A 472 27.46 -18.66 19.52
N ASN A 473 26.94 -17.43 19.59
CA ASN A 473 25.49 -17.19 19.60
C ASN A 473 24.82 -17.62 18.28
N HIS A 474 25.49 -17.42 17.14
CA HIS A 474 24.97 -17.85 15.84
C HIS A 474 24.93 -19.38 15.73
N LEU A 475 26.02 -20.06 16.13
CA LEU A 475 26.10 -21.51 16.19
C LEU A 475 24.98 -22.08 17.06
N CYS A 476 24.80 -21.59 18.29
CA CYS A 476 23.71 -22.05 19.16
C CYS A 476 22.32 -21.92 18.51
N ARG A 477 22.04 -20.82 17.79
CA ARG A 477 20.75 -20.63 17.10
C ARG A 477 20.55 -21.64 15.97
N VAL A 478 21.59 -21.88 15.17
CA VAL A 478 21.54 -22.87 14.08
C VAL A 478 21.37 -24.27 14.66
N SER A 479 22.12 -24.62 15.70
CA SER A 479 22.00 -25.91 16.40
C SER A 479 20.62 -26.11 17.02
N LEU A 480 20.02 -25.09 17.64
CA LEU A 480 18.64 -25.17 18.16
C LEU A 480 17.63 -25.40 17.02
N SER A 481 17.81 -24.74 15.88
CA SER A 481 16.94 -24.96 14.71
C SER A 481 17.07 -26.37 14.14
N TYR A 482 18.28 -26.95 14.16
CA TYR A 482 18.57 -28.30 13.71
C TYR A 482 17.92 -29.37 14.60
N LEU A 483 18.04 -29.20 15.92
CA LEU A 483 17.43 -30.08 16.91
C LEU A 483 15.89 -30.11 16.85
N ASN A 484 15.28 -29.03 16.37
CA ASN A 484 13.84 -29.00 16.14
C ASN A 484 13.42 -29.84 14.91
N ILE A 485 14.31 -29.96 13.91
CA ILE A 485 14.00 -30.57 12.60
C ILE A 485 14.42 -32.04 12.53
N SER A 486 15.51 -32.44 13.18
CA SER A 486 16.15 -33.76 13.00
C SER A 486 16.26 -34.57 14.30
N ASP A 487 16.33 -35.91 14.18
CA ASP A 487 16.57 -36.86 15.30
C ASP A 487 18.04 -37.30 15.40
N GLU A 488 18.93 -36.72 14.59
CA GLU A 488 20.36 -37.04 14.61
C GLU A 488 21.08 -36.27 15.73
N ASN A 489 21.84 -37.00 16.55
CA ASN A 489 22.65 -36.49 17.65
C ASN A 489 23.97 -35.84 17.17
N THR A 490 23.91 -34.96 16.15
CA THR A 490 25.10 -34.24 15.70
C THR A 490 25.57 -33.21 16.74
N ILE A 491 24.64 -32.60 17.48
CA ILE A 491 24.91 -31.69 18.61
C ILE A 491 23.95 -31.98 19.76
N SER A 492 24.44 -31.95 21.01
CA SER A 492 23.61 -32.11 22.21
C SER A 492 23.14 -30.76 22.79
N PHE A 493 22.01 -30.77 23.52
CA PHE A 493 21.57 -29.59 24.30
C PHE A 493 22.63 -29.14 25.30
N ASP A 494 23.40 -30.07 25.88
CA ASP A 494 24.53 -29.77 26.78
C ASP A 494 25.58 -28.89 26.10
N ARG A 495 25.91 -29.20 24.84
CA ARG A 495 26.88 -28.42 24.06
C ARG A 495 26.38 -27.01 23.78
N ILE A 496 25.08 -26.84 23.54
CA ILE A 496 24.45 -25.52 23.35
C ILE A 496 24.51 -24.70 24.64
N HIS A 497 24.20 -25.30 25.79
CA HIS A 497 24.31 -24.65 27.09
C HIS A 497 25.76 -24.25 27.40
N GLU A 498 26.73 -25.12 27.10
CA GLU A 498 28.16 -24.83 27.28
C GLU A 498 28.61 -23.62 26.43
N LEU A 499 28.24 -23.58 25.15
CA LEU A 499 28.55 -22.48 24.24
C LEU A 499 27.90 -21.17 24.69
N ALA A 500 26.64 -21.22 25.13
CA ALA A 500 25.93 -20.07 25.69
C ALA A 500 26.58 -19.57 26.99
N ASP A 501 26.98 -20.48 27.89
CA ASP A 501 27.67 -20.11 29.13
C ASP A 501 29.06 -19.53 28.86
N ASN A 502 29.79 -20.06 27.88
CA ASN A 502 31.06 -19.50 27.45
C ASN A 502 30.89 -18.12 26.80
N SER A 503 29.79 -17.87 26.11
CA SER A 503 29.42 -16.54 25.60
C SER A 503 29.12 -15.56 26.75
N LEU A 504 28.36 -15.99 27.75
CA LEU A 504 28.01 -15.19 28.94
C LEU A 504 29.19 -14.90 29.85
N LYS A 505 30.17 -15.81 29.94
CA LYS A 505 31.45 -15.57 30.64
C LYS A 505 32.25 -14.45 30.01
N LEU A 506 32.20 -14.30 28.68
CA LEU A 506 32.91 -13.25 27.95
C LEU A 506 32.18 -11.90 28.03
N ASN A 507 30.85 -11.90 27.94
CA ASN A 507 30.03 -10.71 28.14
C ASN A 507 28.72 -11.08 28.85
N ASN A 508 28.60 -10.66 30.10
CA ASN A 508 27.43 -10.89 30.94
C ASN A 508 26.33 -9.81 30.77
N GLY A 509 26.55 -8.81 29.91
CA GLY A 509 25.58 -7.78 29.61
C GLY A 509 24.28 -8.36 29.03
N LEU A 510 23.16 -7.70 29.33
CA LEU A 510 21.84 -8.19 28.91
C LEU A 510 21.55 -8.01 27.41
N ASP A 511 22.37 -7.22 26.72
CA ASP A 511 22.37 -7.12 25.26
C ASP A 511 22.92 -8.39 24.58
N ASN A 512 23.61 -9.26 25.33
CA ASN A 512 24.07 -10.53 24.81
C ASN A 512 22.87 -11.47 24.55
N ARG A 513 22.68 -11.84 23.28
CA ARG A 513 21.63 -12.77 22.84
C ARG A 513 21.72 -14.16 23.48
N ALA A 514 22.85 -14.53 24.06
CA ALA A 514 23.05 -15.80 24.78
C ALA A 514 21.98 -16.03 25.88
N TRP A 515 21.53 -14.98 26.57
CA TRP A 515 20.47 -15.08 27.56
C TRP A 515 19.15 -15.60 26.98
N ARG A 516 18.78 -15.11 25.80
CA ARG A 516 17.56 -15.54 25.10
C ARG A 516 17.72 -16.96 24.53
N ILE A 517 18.88 -17.25 23.95
CA ILE A 517 19.21 -18.58 23.45
C ILE A 517 19.12 -19.62 24.55
N LYS A 518 19.61 -19.31 25.76
CA LYS A 518 19.52 -20.22 26.92
C LYS A 518 18.07 -20.45 27.35
N TYR A 519 17.25 -19.40 27.38
CA TYR A 519 15.81 -19.54 27.63
C TYR A 519 15.13 -20.45 26.60
N ASP A 520 15.40 -20.24 25.31
CA ASP A 520 14.83 -21.06 24.24
C ASP A 520 15.32 -22.52 24.33
N ALA A 521 16.60 -22.76 24.61
CA ALA A 521 17.18 -24.08 24.80
C ALA A 521 16.48 -24.87 25.93
N ILE A 522 16.31 -24.26 27.11
CA ILE A 522 15.60 -24.87 28.25
C ILE A 522 14.15 -25.20 27.85
N LYS A 523 13.48 -24.29 27.13
CA LYS A 523 12.11 -24.50 26.67
C LYS A 523 12.00 -25.70 25.72
N PHE A 524 12.94 -25.84 24.78
CA PHE A 524 12.96 -26.94 23.81
C PHE A 524 13.35 -28.28 24.45
N GLU A 525 14.38 -28.30 25.28
CA GLU A 525 14.84 -29.50 26.00
C GLU A 525 13.70 -30.14 26.81
N HIS A 526 13.00 -29.33 27.60
CA HIS A 526 11.89 -29.83 28.43
C HIS A 526 10.54 -29.91 27.70
N ALA A 527 10.45 -29.53 26.42
CA ALA A 527 9.27 -29.82 25.61
C ALA A 527 9.09 -31.33 25.39
N HIS A 528 10.21 -32.07 25.36
CA HIS A 528 10.29 -33.50 25.06
C HIS A 528 10.10 -34.40 26.30
N ASN A 529 10.66 -34.01 27.45
CA ASN A 529 10.70 -34.86 28.67
C ASN A 529 9.51 -34.69 29.64
N PHE A 530 8.47 -33.92 29.27
CA PHE A 530 7.25 -33.71 30.05
C PHE A 530 7.40 -33.14 31.48
N ASN A 531 8.61 -32.78 31.93
CA ASN A 531 8.84 -32.27 33.28
C ASN A 531 8.70 -30.73 33.37
N LYS A 532 7.46 -30.25 33.51
CA LYS A 532 7.14 -28.81 33.61
C LYS A 532 7.77 -28.14 34.84
N GLU A 533 7.90 -28.86 35.95
CA GLU A 533 8.41 -28.29 37.20
C GLU A 533 9.90 -27.99 37.13
N GLU A 534 10.70 -28.89 36.57
CA GLU A 534 12.13 -28.66 36.34
C GLU A 534 12.39 -27.53 35.35
N ARG A 535 11.62 -27.49 34.26
CA ARG A 535 11.68 -26.40 33.28
C ARG A 535 11.39 -25.05 33.93
N ASP A 536 10.28 -24.96 34.66
CA ASP A 536 9.85 -23.71 35.28
C ASP A 536 10.85 -23.29 36.38
N LYS A 537 11.46 -24.23 37.09
CA LYS A 537 12.55 -23.96 38.05
C LYS A 537 13.79 -23.39 37.36
N ALA A 538 14.28 -24.05 36.31
CA ALA A 538 15.46 -23.60 35.56
C ALA A 538 15.25 -22.21 34.91
N ILE A 539 14.06 -21.96 34.37
CA ILE A 539 13.70 -20.65 33.81
C ILE A 539 13.59 -19.59 34.92
N ASN A 540 13.00 -19.90 36.07
CA ASN A 540 12.94 -18.96 37.19
C ASN A 540 14.34 -18.60 37.72
N GLU A 541 15.26 -19.57 37.79
CA GLU A 541 16.67 -19.30 38.13
C GLU A 541 17.33 -18.36 37.11
N LEU A 542 17.06 -18.54 35.81
CA LEU A 542 17.53 -17.66 34.76
C LEU A 542 16.96 -16.23 34.89
N ILE A 543 15.65 -16.12 35.11
CA ILE A 543 14.94 -14.84 35.30
C ILE A 543 15.48 -14.10 36.54
N ASN A 544 15.76 -14.81 37.64
CA ASN A 544 16.35 -14.21 38.83
C ASN A 544 17.76 -13.65 38.57
N LYS A 545 18.58 -14.35 37.79
CA LYS A 545 19.90 -13.85 37.37
C LYS A 545 19.78 -12.60 36.50
N LEU A 546 18.84 -12.58 35.56
CA LEU A 546 18.56 -11.41 34.71
C LEU A 546 18.08 -10.21 35.53
N LYS A 547 17.15 -10.45 36.47
CA LYS A 547 16.60 -9.44 37.38
C LYS A 547 17.68 -8.80 38.25
N ALA A 548 18.65 -9.59 38.71
CA ALA A 548 19.76 -9.11 39.51
C ALA A 548 20.73 -8.20 38.73
N ILE A 549 20.85 -8.36 37.41
CA ILE A 549 21.70 -7.52 36.57
C ILE A 549 20.99 -6.19 36.27
N ASN A 550 19.80 -6.23 35.68
CA ASN A 550 18.98 -5.03 35.44
C ASN A 550 17.50 -5.41 35.23
N PRO A 551 16.61 -5.07 36.17
CA PRO A 551 15.20 -5.47 36.16
C PRO A 551 14.35 -4.69 35.15
N ILE A 552 14.89 -3.65 34.50
CA ILE A 552 14.18 -2.80 33.53
C ILE A 552 14.71 -3.04 32.10
N HIS A 553 15.67 -3.95 31.90
CA HIS A 553 16.23 -4.20 30.58
C HIS A 553 15.25 -4.92 29.65
N ASP A 554 15.29 -4.63 28.34
CA ASP A 554 14.40 -5.22 27.34
C ASP A 554 14.43 -6.76 27.34
N THR A 555 15.63 -7.35 27.31
CA THR A 555 15.85 -8.81 27.39
C THR A 555 15.17 -9.46 28.60
N TYR A 556 15.23 -8.82 29.78
CA TYR A 556 14.54 -9.33 30.98
C TYR A 556 13.03 -9.24 30.82
N LEU A 557 12.51 -8.07 30.43
CA LEU A 557 11.07 -7.82 30.27
C LEU A 557 10.45 -8.77 29.24
N SER A 558 11.14 -8.99 28.12
CA SER A 558 10.77 -9.93 27.06
C SER A 558 10.66 -11.38 27.56
N ILE A 559 11.72 -11.88 28.20
CA ILE A 559 11.75 -13.26 28.72
C ILE A 559 10.74 -13.45 29.85
N TYR A 560 10.58 -12.46 30.73
CA TYR A 560 9.63 -12.49 31.82
C TYR A 560 8.18 -12.52 31.33
N ALA A 561 7.84 -11.70 30.31
CA ALA A 561 6.53 -11.73 29.67
C ALA A 561 6.26 -13.09 29.00
N ASP A 562 7.22 -13.60 28.23
CA ASP A 562 7.10 -14.89 27.55
C ASP A 562 6.92 -16.07 28.51
N PHE A 563 7.65 -16.07 29.63
CA PHE A 563 7.52 -17.09 30.66
C PHE A 563 6.15 -17.03 31.34
N SER A 564 5.69 -15.82 31.66
CA SER A 564 4.38 -15.58 32.27
C SER A 564 3.25 -16.06 31.37
N SER A 565 3.29 -15.71 30.08
CA SER A 565 2.37 -16.23 29.05
C SER A 565 2.42 -17.76 28.94
N SER A 566 3.62 -18.35 28.96
CA SER A 566 3.81 -19.79 28.83
C SER A 566 3.34 -20.59 30.06
N SER A 567 3.32 -19.95 31.23
CA SER A 567 2.87 -20.58 32.48
C SER A 567 1.36 -20.83 32.53
N ARG A 568 0.57 -20.08 31.75
CA ARG A 568 -0.92 -20.13 31.71
C ARG A 568 -1.59 -19.99 33.08
N LYS A 569 -0.91 -19.40 34.08
CA LYS A 569 -1.47 -19.12 35.42
C LYS A 569 -1.95 -17.66 35.48
N LYS A 570 -3.24 -17.45 35.77
CA LYS A 570 -3.89 -16.12 35.83
C LYS A 570 -3.17 -15.16 36.77
N GLU A 571 -2.79 -15.63 37.97
CA GLU A 571 -2.08 -14.82 38.98
C GLU A 571 -0.73 -14.31 38.47
N ASN A 572 0.05 -15.19 37.81
CA ASN A 572 1.34 -14.82 37.24
C ASN A 572 1.20 -13.79 36.11
N ILE A 573 0.21 -13.98 35.23
CA ILE A 573 -0.04 -13.05 34.11
C ILE A 573 -0.44 -11.66 34.65
N LYS A 574 -1.34 -11.60 35.64
CA LYS A 574 -1.76 -10.34 36.28
C LYS A 574 -0.60 -9.64 36.98
N SER A 575 0.18 -10.37 37.79
CA SER A 575 1.37 -9.80 38.45
C SER A 575 2.39 -9.25 37.46
N SER A 576 2.57 -9.91 36.31
CA SER A 576 3.46 -9.44 35.26
C SER A 576 2.93 -8.19 34.55
N ILE A 577 1.62 -8.11 34.31
CA ILE A 577 0.96 -6.93 33.75
C ILE A 577 1.12 -5.72 34.68
N ASP A 578 0.93 -5.90 35.98
CA ASP A 578 1.06 -4.83 36.97
C ASP A 578 2.50 -4.29 37.00
N TYR A 579 3.48 -5.21 37.05
CA TYR A 579 4.90 -4.86 37.00
C TYR A 579 5.29 -4.11 35.71
N LEU A 580 4.90 -4.63 34.54
CA LEU A 580 5.19 -3.99 33.25
C LEU A 580 4.47 -2.64 33.09
N SER A 581 3.28 -2.49 33.67
CA SER A 581 2.54 -1.22 33.67
C SER A 581 3.23 -0.15 34.52
N GLU A 582 3.83 -0.53 35.66
CA GLU A 582 4.64 0.38 36.48
C GLU A 582 5.93 0.79 35.74
N VAL A 583 6.60 -0.18 35.13
CA VAL A 583 7.80 0.06 34.31
C VAL A 583 7.50 0.95 33.10
N TYR A 584 6.33 0.80 32.48
CA TYR A 584 5.87 1.64 31.38
C TYR A 584 5.80 3.11 31.77
N ARG A 585 5.25 3.43 32.95
CA ARG A 585 5.11 4.82 33.44
C ARG A 585 6.45 5.53 33.58
N ASN A 586 7.48 4.79 33.99
CA ASN A 586 8.81 5.34 34.30
C ASN A 586 9.82 5.19 33.14
N SER A 587 9.35 4.88 31.93
CA SER A 587 10.20 4.60 30.76
C SER A 587 10.15 5.70 29.69
N SER A 588 11.22 5.79 28.88
CA SER A 588 11.29 6.70 27.73
C SER A 588 10.29 6.31 26.63
N ARG A 589 9.93 7.26 25.75
CA ARG A 589 8.96 7.04 24.66
C ARG A 589 9.30 5.84 23.77
N THR A 590 10.56 5.67 23.39
CA THR A 590 11.01 4.52 22.58
C THR A 590 10.82 3.21 23.33
N LYS A 591 11.18 3.17 24.62
CA LYS A 591 11.09 1.98 25.47
C LYS A 591 9.63 1.61 25.78
N LYS A 592 8.75 2.60 25.93
CA LYS A 592 7.30 2.41 26.06
C LYS A 592 6.71 1.58 24.92
N LYS A 593 7.15 1.77 23.68
CA LYS A 593 6.68 0.95 22.53
C LYS A 593 6.98 -0.54 22.69
N TYR A 594 8.19 -0.89 23.14
CA TYR A 594 8.58 -2.28 23.39
C TYR A 594 7.82 -2.88 24.57
N ILE A 595 7.65 -2.11 25.65
CA ILE A 595 6.86 -2.54 26.81
C ILE A 595 5.39 -2.75 26.43
N LEU A 596 4.82 -1.87 25.60
CA LEU A 596 3.45 -2.00 25.11
C LEU A 596 3.28 -3.27 24.27
N LYS A 597 4.28 -3.65 23.46
CA LYS A 597 4.30 -4.94 22.75
C LYS A 597 4.18 -6.12 23.73
N TYR A 598 4.96 -6.12 24.82
CA TYR A 598 4.90 -7.19 25.82
C TYR A 598 3.58 -7.20 26.61
N LEU A 599 3.07 -6.03 26.99
CA LEU A 599 1.74 -5.90 27.62
C LEU A 599 0.63 -6.43 26.72
N THR A 600 0.69 -6.11 25.42
CA THR A 600 -0.26 -6.62 24.42
C THR A 600 -0.23 -8.15 24.36
N GLN A 601 0.96 -8.74 24.35
CA GLN A 601 1.13 -10.20 24.36
C GLN A 601 0.57 -10.85 25.64
N LEU A 602 0.78 -10.23 26.81
CA LEU A 602 0.25 -10.73 28.08
C LEU A 602 -1.28 -10.66 28.12
N HIS A 603 -1.88 -9.58 27.62
CA HIS A 603 -3.33 -9.45 27.53
C HIS A 603 -3.96 -10.43 26.53
N LEU A 604 -3.29 -10.71 25.41
CA LEU A 604 -3.69 -11.80 24.51
C LEU A 604 -3.63 -13.17 25.20
N SER A 605 -2.59 -13.40 26.00
CA SER A 605 -2.44 -14.66 26.75
C SER A 605 -3.51 -14.80 27.84
N LEU A 606 -3.90 -13.68 28.48
CA LEU A 606 -4.98 -13.65 29.45
C LEU A 606 -6.31 -14.03 28.79
N PHE A 607 -6.58 -13.51 27.60
CA PHE A 607 -7.75 -13.86 26.79
C PHE A 607 -7.82 -15.36 26.41
N GLU A 608 -6.67 -16.00 26.18
CA GLU A 608 -6.63 -17.43 25.87
C GLU A 608 -6.85 -18.34 27.11
N VAL A 609 -6.63 -17.83 28.32
CA VAL A 609 -6.62 -18.62 29.57
C VAL A 609 -7.95 -18.52 30.34
N ASP A 610 -8.68 -17.42 30.22
CA ASP A 610 -9.81 -17.05 31.07
C ASP A 610 -11.11 -16.93 30.26
N ASP A 611 -12.25 -17.36 30.83
CA ASP A 611 -13.60 -17.25 30.24
C ASP A 611 -14.56 -16.40 31.12
N ASP A 612 -14.03 -15.66 32.09
CA ASP A 612 -14.84 -14.77 32.94
C ASP A 612 -15.29 -13.50 32.18
N ASP A 613 -16.53 -13.04 32.43
CA ASP A 613 -17.13 -11.80 31.88
C ASP A 613 -16.24 -10.54 32.04
N ASP A 614 -15.36 -10.53 33.05
CA ASP A 614 -14.44 -9.43 33.30
C ASP A 614 -13.31 -9.31 32.26
N THR A 615 -13.05 -10.33 31.45
CA THR A 615 -11.93 -10.35 30.48
C THR A 615 -12.12 -9.31 29.38
N SER A 616 -13.34 -9.21 28.82
CA SER A 616 -13.69 -8.19 27.81
C SER A 616 -13.54 -6.78 28.37
N LYS A 617 -13.88 -6.59 29.66
CA LYS A 617 -13.71 -5.31 30.36
C LYS A 617 -12.24 -4.97 30.58
N ILE A 618 -11.42 -5.93 31.02
CA ILE A 618 -9.96 -5.75 31.17
C ILE A 618 -9.30 -5.37 29.84
N MET A 619 -9.72 -5.98 28.73
CA MET A 619 -9.21 -5.63 27.39
C MET A 619 -9.63 -4.22 26.97
N LYS A 620 -10.88 -3.84 27.21
CA LYS A 620 -11.37 -2.49 26.94
C LYS A 620 -10.61 -1.44 27.75
N ASP A 621 -10.45 -1.68 29.04
CA ASP A 621 -9.73 -0.78 29.95
C ASP A 621 -8.25 -0.65 29.52
N PHE A 622 -7.63 -1.74 29.05
CA PHE A 622 -6.28 -1.71 28.48
C PHE A 622 -6.20 -0.86 27.21
N ILE A 623 -7.15 -1.04 26.27
CA ILE A 623 -7.17 -0.26 25.02
C ILE A 623 -7.32 1.22 25.34
N VAL A 624 -8.34 1.59 26.13
CA VAL A 624 -8.63 3.00 26.49
C VAL A 624 -7.42 3.64 27.19
N LYS A 625 -6.79 2.92 28.12
CA LYS A 625 -5.66 3.43 28.91
C LYS A 625 -4.45 3.82 28.07
N TYR A 626 -4.16 3.10 26.98
CA TYR A 626 -2.96 3.33 26.17
C TYR A 626 -3.26 3.97 24.80
N GLU A 627 -4.54 4.11 24.42
CA GLU A 627 -4.95 4.79 23.19
C GLU A 627 -4.69 6.31 23.25
N GLU A 628 -4.75 6.92 24.44
CA GLU A 628 -4.46 8.34 24.66
C GLU A 628 -3.01 8.73 24.30
N ASP A 629 -2.07 7.78 24.37
CA ASP A 629 -0.65 7.98 24.12
C ASP A 629 -0.30 8.08 22.62
N LYS A 630 -1.28 8.16 21.68
CA LYS A 630 -1.23 8.38 20.21
C LYS A 630 0.04 7.98 19.42
N TYR A 631 1.21 8.52 19.74
CA TYR A 631 2.49 8.21 19.11
C TYR A 631 3.09 6.85 19.54
N GLU A 632 2.88 6.44 20.80
CA GLU A 632 3.39 5.20 21.36
C GLU A 632 2.50 3.99 21.02
N SER A 633 1.20 4.22 20.84
CA SER A 633 0.18 3.21 20.51
C SER A 633 0.06 2.92 19.01
N ALA A 634 0.65 3.75 18.14
CA ALA A 634 0.76 3.53 16.70
C ALA A 634 1.80 2.44 16.36
N ILE A 635 1.61 1.22 16.88
CA ILE A 635 2.43 0.04 16.60
C ILE A 635 1.53 -1.10 16.11
N ALA A 636 1.97 -1.87 15.12
CA ALA A 636 1.17 -2.95 14.55
C ALA A 636 0.62 -3.96 15.60
N PRO A 637 1.38 -4.40 16.63
CA PRO A 637 0.86 -5.33 17.64
C PRO A 637 -0.36 -4.80 18.40
N PHE A 638 -0.35 -3.53 18.79
CA PHE A 638 -1.43 -2.92 19.58
C PHE A 638 -2.66 -2.64 18.72
N ILE A 639 -2.46 -2.18 17.49
CA ILE A 639 -3.56 -1.95 16.53
C ILE A 639 -4.23 -3.28 16.17
N LEU A 640 -3.45 -4.35 15.95
CA LEU A 640 -3.98 -5.70 15.71
C LEU A 640 -4.74 -6.26 16.92
N PHE A 641 -4.28 -5.95 18.14
CA PHE A 641 -5.02 -6.28 19.36
C PHE A 641 -6.39 -5.59 19.40
N LYS A 642 -6.45 -4.30 19.07
CA LYS A 642 -7.70 -3.56 18.96
C LYS A 642 -8.59 -4.14 17.86
N ALA A 643 -8.03 -4.48 16.70
CA ALA A 643 -8.76 -5.12 15.61
C ALA A 643 -9.38 -6.46 16.05
N ARG A 644 -8.61 -7.29 16.77
CA ARG A 644 -9.11 -8.55 17.31
C ARG A 644 -10.18 -8.35 18.39
N TYR A 645 -10.07 -7.31 19.22
CA TYR A 645 -11.11 -6.96 20.19
C TYR A 645 -12.42 -6.51 19.49
N GLU A 646 -12.33 -5.65 18.48
CA GLU A 646 -13.50 -5.21 17.69
C GLU A 646 -14.20 -6.39 17.01
N ILE A 647 -13.44 -7.30 16.41
CA ILE A 647 -14.01 -8.48 15.74
C ILE A 647 -14.53 -9.49 16.76
N GLY A 648 -13.71 -9.86 17.74
CA GLY A 648 -13.99 -10.93 18.68
C GLY A 648 -15.08 -10.58 19.69
N CYS A 649 -14.96 -9.44 20.37
CA CYS A 649 -15.85 -9.01 21.45
C CYS A 649 -17.01 -8.14 20.93
N ASN A 650 -16.73 -7.12 20.11
CA ASN A 650 -17.77 -6.19 19.61
C ASN A 650 -18.51 -6.72 18.37
N LYS A 651 -18.05 -7.82 17.76
CA LYS A 651 -18.60 -8.40 16.52
C LYS A 651 -18.65 -7.38 15.37
N ASN A 652 -17.72 -6.42 15.37
CA ASN A 652 -17.59 -5.34 14.39
C ASN A 652 -16.45 -5.61 13.41
N ILE A 653 -16.79 -6.27 12.29
CA ILE A 653 -15.81 -6.65 11.27
C ILE A 653 -15.22 -5.45 10.52
N ASN A 654 -16.06 -4.46 10.18
CA ASN A 654 -15.62 -3.27 9.44
C ASN A 654 -14.63 -2.44 10.26
N GLY A 655 -14.89 -2.30 11.57
CA GLY A 655 -13.96 -1.70 12.51
C GLY A 655 -12.62 -2.44 12.57
N GLY A 656 -12.66 -3.77 12.67
CA GLY A 656 -11.47 -4.62 12.67
C GLY A 656 -10.64 -4.53 11.38
N ILE A 657 -11.30 -4.55 10.21
CA ILE A 657 -10.64 -4.42 8.90
C ILE A 657 -10.01 -3.04 8.75
N THR A 658 -10.67 -1.98 9.21
CA THR A 658 -10.14 -0.61 9.16
C THR A 658 -8.85 -0.50 9.99
N LEU A 659 -8.85 -1.08 11.18
CA LEU A 659 -7.67 -1.16 12.04
C LEU A 659 -6.57 -2.05 11.45
N ALA A 660 -6.91 -3.16 10.78
CA ALA A 660 -5.92 -3.97 10.08
C ALA A 660 -5.25 -3.22 8.92
N LYS A 661 -6.01 -2.39 8.18
CA LYS A 661 -5.46 -1.47 7.16
C LYS A 661 -4.54 -0.43 7.79
N GLU A 662 -4.89 0.13 8.95
CA GLU A 662 -3.99 1.02 9.71
C GLU A 662 -2.70 0.30 10.15
N ALA A 663 -2.80 -0.97 10.56
CA ALA A 663 -1.64 -1.78 10.94
C ALA A 663 -0.67 -2.04 9.76
N MET A 664 -1.16 -2.05 8.51
CA MET A 664 -0.31 -2.15 7.30
C MET A 664 0.63 -0.95 7.14
N ASP A 665 0.27 0.21 7.66
CA ASP A 665 1.09 1.43 7.57
C ASP A 665 1.90 1.70 8.85
N SER A 666 1.78 0.82 9.83
CA SER A 666 2.37 1.00 11.16
C SER A 666 3.76 0.39 11.32
N PRO A 667 4.60 0.92 12.24
CA PRO A 667 5.85 0.29 12.65
C PRO A 667 5.67 -1.18 13.07
N TRP A 668 6.66 -2.00 12.73
CA TRP A 668 6.73 -3.45 13.01
C TRP A 668 5.71 -4.33 12.26
N ARG A 669 5.03 -3.82 11.23
CA ARG A 669 4.15 -4.61 10.35
C ARG A 669 4.79 -5.88 9.79
N ASN A 670 6.09 -5.85 9.47
CA ASN A 670 6.82 -6.97 8.87
C ASN A 670 6.86 -8.20 9.80
N ASN A 671 6.76 -8.00 11.12
CA ASN A 671 6.73 -9.09 12.10
C ASN A 671 5.33 -9.70 12.29
N HIS A 672 4.29 -9.09 11.71
CA HIS A 672 2.88 -9.43 11.94
C HIS A 672 2.09 -9.57 10.63
N ILE A 673 2.76 -9.90 9.52
CA ILE A 673 2.16 -10.01 8.18
C ILE A 673 1.04 -11.05 8.17
N GLU A 674 1.26 -12.24 8.75
CA GLU A 674 0.23 -13.29 8.84
C GLU A 674 -1.00 -12.80 9.60
N SER A 675 -0.82 -12.13 10.74
CA SER A 675 -1.95 -11.62 11.54
C SER A 675 -2.73 -10.51 10.85
N ILE A 676 -2.06 -9.65 10.08
CA ILE A 676 -2.71 -8.61 9.26
C ILE A 676 -3.52 -9.29 8.14
N ALA A 677 -2.91 -10.25 7.43
CA ALA A 677 -3.56 -10.98 6.36
C ALA A 677 -4.78 -11.77 6.85
N ASP A 678 -4.66 -12.50 7.97
CA ASP A 678 -5.74 -13.27 8.60
C ASP A 678 -6.99 -12.42 8.85
N ILE A 679 -6.83 -11.19 9.36
CA ILE A 679 -7.95 -10.30 9.65
C ILE A 679 -8.55 -9.74 8.36
N LEU A 680 -7.74 -9.34 7.39
CA LEU A 680 -8.23 -8.79 6.12
C LEU A 680 -8.96 -9.86 5.28
N LEU A 681 -8.42 -11.09 5.26
CA LEU A 681 -8.98 -12.23 4.55
C LEU A 681 -10.26 -12.80 5.19
N ALA A 682 -10.65 -12.31 6.38
CA ALA A 682 -11.97 -12.57 6.94
C ALA A 682 -13.10 -12.19 5.97
N GLU A 683 -12.87 -11.16 5.14
CA GLU A 683 -13.76 -10.77 4.05
C GLU A 683 -13.07 -10.89 2.69
N PRO A 684 -13.57 -11.77 1.78
CA PRO A 684 -12.97 -12.00 0.47
C PRO A 684 -12.82 -10.75 -0.41
N GLU A 685 -13.59 -9.69 -0.15
CA GLU A 685 -13.50 -8.40 -0.87
C GLU A 685 -12.14 -7.71 -0.68
N ASN A 686 -11.42 -7.99 0.41
CA ASN A 686 -10.10 -7.39 0.68
C ASN A 686 -8.93 -8.18 0.09
N ILE A 687 -9.15 -9.25 -0.69
CA ILE A 687 -8.07 -10.05 -1.29
C ILE A 687 -7.08 -9.17 -2.07
N GLN A 688 -7.57 -8.23 -2.88
CA GLN A 688 -6.70 -7.33 -3.65
C GLN A 688 -5.83 -6.46 -2.74
N VAL A 689 -6.37 -6.00 -1.61
CA VAL A 689 -5.62 -5.18 -0.63
C VAL A 689 -4.48 -6.00 -0.02
N VAL A 690 -4.71 -7.29 0.24
CA VAL A 690 -3.66 -8.19 0.76
C VAL A 690 -2.62 -8.49 -0.31
N GLU A 691 -3.00 -8.70 -1.57
CA GLU A 691 -2.04 -8.87 -2.67
C GLU A 691 -1.15 -7.62 -2.85
N ASP A 692 -1.77 -6.43 -2.89
CA ASP A 692 -1.05 -5.17 -2.97
C ASP A 692 -0.11 -4.97 -1.75
N PHE A 693 -0.55 -5.41 -0.56
CA PHE A 693 0.27 -5.38 0.65
C PHE A 693 1.49 -6.29 0.52
N LEU A 694 1.31 -7.53 0.07
CA LEU A 694 2.40 -8.48 -0.10
C LEU A 694 3.43 -7.99 -1.13
N ASP A 695 2.99 -7.35 -2.21
CA ASP A 695 3.86 -6.78 -3.23
C ASP A 695 4.63 -5.54 -2.73
N SER A 696 4.13 -4.86 -1.71
CA SER A 696 4.78 -3.70 -1.08
C SER A 696 5.86 -4.06 -0.04
N LEU A 697 5.98 -5.35 0.33
CA LEU A 697 6.91 -5.80 1.36
C LEU A 697 8.37 -5.76 0.85
N PRO A 698 9.35 -5.42 1.72
CA PRO A 698 10.75 -5.48 1.33
C PRO A 698 11.25 -6.93 1.21
N ARG A 699 12.39 -7.12 0.52
CA ARG A 699 12.97 -8.45 0.22
C ARG A 699 13.43 -9.25 1.44
N ASP A 700 13.63 -8.60 2.58
CA ASP A 700 14.09 -9.24 3.82
C ASP A 700 12.99 -10.05 4.53
N VAL A 701 11.75 -9.97 4.05
CA VAL A 701 10.62 -10.72 4.57
C VAL A 701 10.69 -12.19 4.15
N SER A 702 10.28 -13.08 5.06
CA SER A 702 10.19 -14.52 4.81
C SER A 702 9.30 -14.84 3.59
N GLU A 703 9.93 -15.30 2.51
CA GLU A 703 9.25 -15.75 1.30
C GLU A 703 8.26 -16.89 1.59
N VAL A 704 8.58 -17.78 2.53
CA VAL A 704 7.68 -18.84 3.02
C VAL A 704 6.38 -18.25 3.56
N THR A 705 6.45 -17.16 4.31
CA THR A 705 5.26 -16.47 4.87
C THR A 705 4.39 -15.90 3.76
N ILE A 706 5.01 -15.30 2.73
CA ILE A 706 4.30 -14.76 1.56
C ILE A 706 3.61 -15.89 0.77
N LEU A 707 4.31 -17.01 0.53
CA LEU A 707 3.77 -18.17 -0.19
C LEU A 707 2.59 -18.81 0.56
N LYS A 708 2.65 -18.88 1.90
CA LYS A 708 1.52 -19.34 2.73
C LYS A 708 0.29 -18.46 2.53
N ILE A 709 0.43 -17.14 2.65
CA ILE A 709 -0.70 -16.22 2.48
C ILE A 709 -1.26 -16.28 1.05
N LYS A 710 -0.40 -16.44 0.03
CA LYS A 710 -0.83 -16.65 -1.36
C LYS A 710 -1.61 -17.97 -1.53
N SER A 711 -1.21 -19.04 -0.84
CA SER A 711 -1.97 -20.29 -0.80
C SER A 711 -3.35 -20.10 -0.17
N ASP A 712 -3.44 -19.35 0.94
CA ASP A 712 -4.73 -19.03 1.58
C ASP A 712 -5.64 -18.19 0.68
N ILE A 713 -5.08 -17.20 -0.04
CA ILE A 713 -5.81 -16.42 -1.06
C ILE A 713 -6.34 -17.33 -2.18
N CYS A 714 -5.52 -18.25 -2.69
CA CYS A 714 -5.95 -19.21 -3.71
C CYS A 714 -7.05 -20.15 -3.20
N ASN A 715 -6.98 -20.59 -1.94
CA ASN A 715 -8.03 -21.38 -1.30
C ASN A 715 -9.36 -20.60 -1.26
N LEU A 716 -9.32 -19.30 -0.92
CA LEU A 716 -10.49 -18.42 -0.93
C LEU A 716 -11.08 -18.20 -2.33
N ARG A 717 -10.23 -18.11 -3.36
CA ARG A 717 -10.63 -18.02 -4.77
C ARG A 717 -11.09 -19.35 -5.38
N LYS A 718 -10.99 -20.46 -4.64
CA LYS A 718 -11.22 -21.84 -5.11
C LYS A 718 -10.22 -22.30 -6.20
N GLU A 719 -9.03 -21.70 -6.25
CA GLU A 719 -7.91 -22.09 -7.12
C GLU A 719 -7.00 -23.10 -6.39
N PHE A 720 -7.53 -24.29 -6.07
CA PHE A 720 -6.85 -25.25 -5.18
C PHE A 720 -5.54 -25.81 -5.75
N ASP A 721 -5.45 -26.02 -7.07
CA ASP A 721 -4.21 -26.53 -7.70
C ASP A 721 -3.05 -25.54 -7.54
N ARG A 722 -3.34 -24.26 -7.76
CA ARG A 722 -2.37 -23.17 -7.59
C ARG A 722 -1.97 -22.98 -6.13
N SER A 723 -2.91 -23.18 -5.20
CA SER A 723 -2.63 -23.23 -3.76
C SER A 723 -1.61 -24.32 -3.42
N ILE A 724 -1.79 -25.54 -3.96
CA ILE A 724 -0.87 -26.66 -3.75
C ILE A 724 0.51 -26.38 -4.37
N GLU A 725 0.57 -25.73 -5.53
CA GLU A 725 1.84 -25.28 -6.13
C GLU A 725 2.62 -24.36 -5.19
N PHE A 726 1.96 -23.33 -4.61
CA PHE A 726 2.59 -22.43 -3.65
C PHE A 726 3.03 -23.15 -2.37
N LEU A 727 2.24 -24.10 -1.84
CA LEU A 727 2.65 -24.91 -0.68
C LEU A 727 3.88 -25.77 -0.98
N ASN A 728 3.96 -26.35 -2.18
CA ASN A 728 5.12 -27.14 -2.61
C ASN A 728 6.35 -26.25 -2.80
N GLU A 729 6.19 -25.04 -3.32
CA GLU A 729 7.26 -24.04 -3.41
C GLU A 729 7.74 -23.61 -2.02
N ALA A 730 6.83 -23.36 -1.07
CA ALA A 730 7.16 -23.05 0.31
C ALA A 730 7.96 -24.21 0.97
N ARG A 731 7.59 -25.46 0.66
CA ARG A 731 8.33 -26.63 1.15
C ARG A 731 9.73 -26.73 0.55
N LYS A 732 9.92 -26.40 -0.74
CA LYS A 732 11.27 -26.29 -1.36
C LYS A 732 12.11 -25.24 -0.65
N LYS A 733 11.49 -24.16 -0.17
CA LYS A 733 12.11 -23.10 0.64
C LYS A 733 12.25 -23.46 2.13
N LYS A 734 12.31 -24.76 2.45
CA LYS A 734 12.55 -25.32 3.80
C LYS A 734 11.49 -25.00 4.86
N TRP A 735 10.24 -24.80 4.46
CA TRP A 735 9.11 -24.71 5.41
C TRP A 735 8.96 -26.01 6.24
N ASP A 736 8.48 -25.89 7.47
CA ASP A 736 8.38 -27.00 8.42
C ASP A 736 7.40 -28.09 7.93
N LEU A 737 7.76 -29.35 8.18
CA LEU A 737 7.05 -30.50 7.61
C LEU A 737 5.62 -30.61 8.18
N GLY A 738 5.44 -30.36 9.48
CA GLY A 738 4.15 -30.48 10.16
C GLY A 738 3.11 -29.50 9.62
N SER A 739 3.43 -28.20 9.62
CA SER A 739 2.57 -27.14 9.09
C SER A 739 2.32 -27.28 7.59
N TYR A 740 3.33 -27.73 6.83
CA TYR A 740 3.15 -28.02 5.40
C TYR A 740 2.10 -29.11 5.17
N ILE A 741 2.19 -30.24 5.89
CA ILE A 741 1.22 -31.33 5.74
C ILE A 741 -0.16 -30.89 6.23
N LEU A 742 -0.24 -30.11 7.31
CA LEU A 742 -1.48 -29.54 7.81
C LEU A 742 -2.17 -28.69 6.74
N ALA A 743 -1.48 -27.71 6.19
CA ALA A 743 -2.03 -26.83 5.15
C ALA A 743 -2.42 -27.61 3.89
N LYS A 744 -1.57 -28.56 3.44
CA LYS A 744 -1.85 -29.36 2.25
C LYS A 744 -3.01 -30.34 2.45
N SER A 745 -3.11 -30.97 3.63
CA SER A 745 -4.26 -31.83 3.98
C SER A 745 -5.56 -31.03 4.03
N TYR A 746 -5.51 -29.79 4.55
CA TYR A 746 -6.66 -28.88 4.55
C TYR A 746 -7.08 -28.47 3.13
N THR A 747 -6.14 -28.10 2.26
CA THR A 747 -6.43 -27.79 0.85
C THR A 747 -7.02 -28.99 0.09
N PHE A 748 -6.55 -30.22 0.34
CA PHE A 748 -7.15 -31.42 -0.25
C PHE A 748 -8.59 -31.67 0.23
N LEU A 749 -8.88 -31.42 1.51
CA LEU A 749 -10.24 -31.49 2.03
C LEU A 749 -11.16 -30.46 1.35
N LEU A 750 -10.68 -29.22 1.14
CA LEU A 750 -11.43 -28.19 0.43
C LEU A 750 -11.69 -28.53 -1.05
N LYS A 751 -10.73 -29.21 -1.69
CA LYS A 751 -10.84 -29.67 -3.09
C LYS A 751 -11.68 -30.95 -3.24
N GLU A 752 -12.14 -31.55 -2.14
CA GLU A 752 -12.85 -32.85 -2.11
C GLU A 752 -11.99 -34.05 -2.56
N GLU A 753 -10.66 -33.91 -2.58
CA GLU A 753 -9.71 -35.00 -2.88
C GLU A 753 -9.38 -35.81 -1.61
N TYR A 754 -10.40 -36.43 -1.03
CA TYR A 754 -10.33 -37.09 0.29
C TYR A 754 -9.30 -38.23 0.36
N GLU A 755 -9.10 -38.99 -0.72
CA GLU A 755 -8.12 -40.09 -0.76
C GLU A 755 -6.69 -39.58 -0.57
N LYS A 756 -6.32 -38.49 -1.26
CA LYS A 756 -5.00 -37.87 -1.15
C LYS A 756 -4.75 -37.26 0.24
N ALA A 757 -5.79 -36.72 0.87
CA ALA A 757 -5.71 -36.22 2.25
C ALA A 757 -5.42 -37.36 3.26
N ILE A 758 -5.94 -38.57 3.02
CA ILE A 758 -5.67 -39.74 3.85
C ILE A 758 -4.25 -40.27 3.63
N GLU A 759 -3.82 -40.38 2.37
CA GLU A 759 -2.50 -40.85 1.97
C GLU A 759 -1.39 -39.99 2.60
N ILE A 760 -1.43 -38.67 2.36
CA ILE A 760 -0.41 -37.74 2.87
C ILE A 760 -0.31 -37.75 4.41
N THR A 761 -1.45 -37.95 5.09
CA THR A 761 -1.48 -38.01 6.55
C THR A 761 -0.85 -39.30 7.06
N ASN A 762 -1.24 -40.45 6.51
CA ASN A 762 -0.72 -41.75 6.97
C ASN A 762 0.78 -41.91 6.73
N GLU A 763 1.30 -41.40 5.61
CA GLU A 763 2.73 -41.49 5.28
C GLU A 763 3.65 -40.65 6.20
N ASN A 764 3.08 -39.65 6.88
CA ASN A 764 3.88 -38.63 7.57
C ASN A 764 3.49 -38.38 9.03
N ILE A 765 2.39 -38.94 9.54
CA ILE A 765 1.95 -38.73 10.93
C ILE A 765 3.00 -39.17 11.96
N ASP A 766 3.78 -40.22 11.65
CA ASP A 766 4.83 -40.73 12.52
C ASP A 766 6.07 -39.81 12.54
N LYS A 767 6.28 -39.02 11.48
CA LYS A 767 7.41 -38.10 11.32
C LYS A 767 7.18 -36.76 12.01
N ILE A 768 5.93 -36.45 12.36
CA ILE A 768 5.57 -35.19 13.04
C ILE A 768 5.88 -35.35 14.53
N LYS A 769 6.39 -34.30 15.17
CA LYS A 769 6.76 -34.34 16.60
C LYS A 769 5.73 -33.65 17.49
N ASP A 770 5.06 -32.61 17.00
CA ASP A 770 4.05 -31.88 17.77
C ASP A 770 2.73 -32.66 17.87
N TYR A 771 2.33 -32.99 19.10
CA TYR A 771 1.07 -33.68 19.40
C TYR A 771 -0.18 -32.90 18.97
N ARG A 772 -0.18 -31.56 19.01
CA ARG A 772 -1.33 -30.77 18.54
C ARG A 772 -1.48 -30.88 17.03
N GLU A 773 -0.38 -30.83 16.30
CA GLU A 773 -0.37 -31.00 14.85
C GLU A 773 -0.84 -32.40 14.45
N LYS A 774 -0.40 -33.44 15.18
CA LYS A 774 -0.90 -34.82 15.02
C LYS A 774 -2.40 -34.95 15.24
N ASP A 775 -2.91 -34.32 16.28
CA ASP A 775 -4.34 -34.38 16.60
C ASP A 775 -5.18 -33.69 15.51
N ILE A 776 -4.72 -32.54 14.98
CA ILE A 776 -5.39 -31.86 13.86
C ILE A 776 -5.34 -32.72 12.58
N LEU A 777 -4.21 -33.34 12.26
CA LEU A 777 -4.09 -34.21 11.09
C LEU A 777 -4.98 -35.45 11.20
N THR A 778 -5.09 -36.01 12.40
CA THR A 778 -5.98 -37.13 12.66
C THR A 778 -7.44 -36.72 12.43
N ILE A 779 -7.84 -35.51 12.87
CA ILE A 779 -9.17 -34.96 12.56
C ILE A 779 -9.35 -34.80 11.05
N ASN A 780 -8.38 -34.25 10.33
CA ASN A 780 -8.47 -34.07 8.88
C ASN A 780 -8.64 -35.42 8.15
N ARG A 781 -7.87 -36.43 8.55
CA ARG A 781 -7.96 -37.79 7.99
C ARG A 781 -9.30 -38.46 8.29
N GLU A 782 -9.78 -38.41 9.54
CA GLU A 782 -11.06 -39.00 9.90
C GLU A 782 -12.24 -38.24 9.28
N THR A 783 -12.10 -36.93 9.04
CA THR A 783 -13.07 -36.14 8.24
C THR A 783 -13.15 -36.64 6.81
N ALA A 784 -12.00 -36.85 6.14
CA ALA A 784 -11.94 -37.41 4.79
C ALA A 784 -12.61 -38.80 4.72
N LYS A 785 -12.33 -39.69 5.68
CA LYS A 785 -12.96 -41.02 5.78
C LYS A 785 -14.48 -40.94 5.94
N LYS A 786 -14.97 -40.04 6.81
CA LYS A 786 -16.41 -39.84 7.02
C LYS A 786 -17.10 -39.42 5.72
N LYS A 787 -16.50 -38.53 4.94
CA LYS A 787 -17.02 -38.06 3.65
C LYS A 787 -17.00 -39.14 2.56
N LEU A 788 -16.06 -40.08 2.61
CA LEU A 788 -15.99 -41.25 1.74
C LEU A 788 -16.87 -42.45 2.19
N GLY A 789 -17.52 -42.36 3.35
CA GLY A 789 -18.31 -43.47 3.90
C GLY A 789 -17.48 -44.64 4.45
N ILE A 790 -16.20 -44.40 4.80
CA ILE A 790 -15.29 -45.38 5.38
C ILE A 790 -15.44 -45.39 6.91
N ASP A 791 -15.33 -46.57 7.54
CA ASP A 791 -15.39 -46.72 8.99
C ASP A 791 -14.33 -45.89 9.73
N LEU A 792 -14.80 -45.16 10.75
CA LEU A 792 -13.99 -44.26 11.56
C LEU A 792 -13.23 -45.02 12.65
N LYS A 793 -11.99 -44.61 12.90
CA LYS A 793 -11.21 -45.11 14.05
C LYS A 793 -11.61 -44.40 15.34
N LYS A 794 -12.76 -44.78 15.91
CA LYS A 794 -13.33 -44.15 17.11
C LYS A 794 -12.37 -44.12 18.31
N ASN A 795 -11.50 -45.12 18.46
CA ASN A 795 -10.49 -45.17 19.54
C ASN A 795 -9.47 -44.03 19.46
N GLU A 796 -9.04 -43.65 18.25
CA GLU A 796 -8.09 -42.56 18.06
C GLU A 796 -8.77 -41.20 18.34
N ILE A 797 -10.03 -41.03 17.93
CA ILE A 797 -10.82 -39.82 18.24
C ILE A 797 -11.07 -39.68 19.75
N HIS A 798 -11.36 -40.78 20.45
CA HIS A 798 -11.49 -40.78 21.90
C HIS A 798 -10.16 -40.49 22.61
N SER A 799 -9.02 -40.92 22.05
CA SER A 799 -7.69 -40.55 22.57
C SER A 799 -7.45 -39.04 22.49
N ILE A 800 -7.86 -38.39 21.39
CA ILE A 800 -7.76 -36.93 21.24
C ILE A 800 -8.59 -36.20 22.31
N LEU A 801 -9.81 -36.70 22.59
CA LEU A 801 -10.67 -36.13 23.64
C LEU A 801 -10.11 -36.33 25.05
N ALA A 802 -9.32 -37.38 25.28
CA ALA A 802 -8.62 -37.64 26.54
C ALA A 802 -7.35 -36.77 26.70
N HIS A 803 -6.77 -36.26 25.61
CA HIS A 803 -5.60 -35.38 25.66
C HIS A 803 -5.98 -34.00 26.22
N GLN A 804 -5.46 -33.65 27.42
CA GLN A 804 -5.69 -32.35 28.06
C GLN A 804 -5.30 -31.12 27.20
N ARG A 805 -4.43 -31.30 26.19
CA ARG A 805 -3.90 -30.22 25.34
C ARG A 805 -4.74 -29.94 24.08
N SER A 806 -5.76 -30.76 23.80
CA SER A 806 -6.55 -30.74 22.56
C SER A 806 -7.97 -30.21 22.78
N LYS A 807 -8.10 -29.33 23.78
CA LYS A 807 -9.33 -28.63 24.14
C LYS A 807 -9.61 -27.45 23.20
N GLY A 808 -10.88 -27.06 23.09
CA GLY A 808 -11.35 -26.03 22.16
C GLY A 808 -11.80 -26.62 20.82
N TYR A 809 -11.31 -26.04 19.71
CA TYR A 809 -11.79 -26.38 18.37
C TYR A 809 -11.47 -27.81 17.91
N ILE A 810 -10.36 -28.40 18.39
CA ILE A 810 -9.98 -29.79 18.10
C ILE A 810 -11.01 -30.75 18.72
N SER A 811 -11.36 -30.54 19.99
CA SER A 811 -12.41 -31.30 20.68
C SER A 811 -13.78 -31.10 20.02
N MET A 812 -14.12 -29.87 19.62
CA MET A 812 -15.36 -29.57 18.91
C MET A 812 -15.49 -30.42 17.63
N CYS A 813 -14.47 -30.41 16.75
CA CYS A 813 -14.45 -31.23 15.54
C CYS A 813 -14.53 -32.73 15.84
N ALA A 814 -13.86 -33.21 16.90
CA ALA A 814 -13.94 -34.60 17.33
C ALA A 814 -15.38 -35.00 17.74
N PHE A 815 -16.13 -34.14 18.43
CA PHE A 815 -17.54 -34.41 18.77
C PHE A 815 -18.45 -34.48 17.53
N TYR A 816 -18.25 -33.61 16.54
CA TYR A 816 -18.99 -33.69 15.27
C TYR A 816 -18.65 -34.94 14.45
N LEU A 817 -17.40 -35.41 14.50
CA LEU A 817 -17.02 -36.67 13.87
C LEU A 817 -17.71 -37.87 14.52
N LEU A 818 -17.93 -37.84 15.85
CA LEU A 818 -18.66 -38.85 16.63
C LEU A 818 -20.19 -38.73 16.61
N ASP A 819 -20.75 -37.79 15.82
CA ASP A 819 -22.19 -37.49 15.76
C ASP A 819 -22.81 -37.00 17.09
N ASP A 820 -21.99 -36.54 18.04
CA ASP A 820 -22.44 -35.87 19.28
C ASP A 820 -22.66 -34.37 19.02
N HIS A 821 -23.69 -34.06 18.24
CA HIS A 821 -24.04 -32.69 17.86
C HIS A 821 -24.36 -31.78 19.06
N LYS A 822 -24.83 -32.35 20.19
CA LYS A 822 -25.18 -31.58 21.37
C LYS A 822 -23.94 -30.96 22.02
N ARG A 823 -22.90 -31.78 22.24
CA ARG A 823 -21.63 -31.28 22.80
C ARG A 823 -20.83 -30.47 21.81
N GLY A 824 -20.87 -30.85 20.52
CA GLY A 824 -20.25 -30.08 19.44
C GLY A 824 -20.82 -28.65 19.35
N ASN A 825 -22.15 -28.50 19.34
CA ASN A 825 -22.80 -27.18 19.27
C ASN A 825 -22.57 -26.33 20.52
N ALA A 826 -22.54 -26.95 21.72
CA ALA A 826 -22.24 -26.22 22.95
C ALA A 826 -20.83 -25.61 22.94
N LEU A 827 -19.83 -26.40 22.51
CA LEU A 827 -18.45 -25.92 22.38
C LEU A 827 -18.28 -24.92 21.25
N LEU A 828 -19.00 -25.07 20.13
CA LEU A 828 -19.02 -24.09 19.06
C LEU A 828 -19.57 -22.75 19.56
N HIS A 829 -20.68 -22.76 20.30
CA HIS A 829 -21.25 -21.54 20.88
C HIS A 829 -20.27 -20.86 21.84
N GLU A 830 -19.67 -21.62 22.75
CA GLU A 830 -18.65 -21.14 23.69
C GLU A 830 -17.46 -20.50 22.98
N LEU A 831 -16.93 -21.13 21.92
CA LEU A 831 -15.83 -20.58 21.12
C LEU A 831 -16.22 -19.30 20.37
N LEU A 832 -17.45 -19.23 19.83
CA LEU A 832 -17.94 -18.06 19.10
C LEU A 832 -18.28 -16.88 20.03
N GLU A 833 -18.70 -17.14 21.27
CA GLU A 833 -18.87 -16.12 22.29
C GLU A 833 -17.52 -15.60 22.79
N LYS A 834 -16.52 -16.47 22.90
CA LYS A 834 -15.16 -16.11 23.30
C LYS A 834 -14.48 -15.22 22.27
N ASP A 835 -14.39 -15.67 21.01
CA ASP A 835 -13.74 -14.93 19.92
C ASP A 835 -14.51 -15.15 18.62
N PHE A 836 -15.32 -14.17 18.22
CA PHE A 836 -16.10 -14.24 16.99
C PHE A 836 -15.22 -14.34 15.72
N MET A 837 -13.90 -14.12 15.79
CA MET A 837 -12.98 -14.41 14.68
C MET A 837 -13.02 -15.90 14.28
N TYR A 838 -13.35 -16.79 15.21
CA TYR A 838 -13.54 -18.22 14.93
C TYR A 838 -14.68 -18.49 13.95
N TYR A 839 -15.71 -17.62 13.89
CA TYR A 839 -16.79 -17.74 12.89
C TYR A 839 -16.24 -17.79 11.47
N TYR A 840 -15.34 -16.86 11.15
CA TYR A 840 -14.76 -16.73 9.81
C TYR A 840 -13.86 -17.92 9.47
N ARG A 841 -13.05 -18.38 10.43
CA ARG A 841 -12.19 -19.57 10.27
C ARG A 841 -13.01 -20.85 10.11
N PHE A 842 -14.08 -21.01 10.87
CA PHE A 842 -14.93 -22.21 10.83
C PHE A 842 -15.89 -22.22 9.63
N SER A 843 -16.25 -21.06 9.08
CA SER A 843 -17.18 -20.96 7.95
C SER A 843 -16.76 -21.75 6.71
N GLN A 844 -15.47 -22.04 6.57
CA GLN A 844 -14.89 -22.79 5.45
C GLN A 844 -14.39 -24.17 5.85
N TRP A 845 -14.53 -24.56 7.12
CA TRP A 845 -13.89 -25.74 7.66
C TRP A 845 -14.67 -27.02 7.30
N PRO A 846 -14.12 -27.96 6.50
CA PRO A 846 -14.88 -29.10 5.96
C PRO A 846 -15.36 -30.12 6.99
N ALA A 847 -14.80 -30.10 8.21
CA ALA A 847 -15.17 -31.00 9.30
C ALA A 847 -16.47 -30.59 10.02
N LEU A 848 -16.98 -29.37 9.79
CA LEU A 848 -18.23 -28.89 10.37
C LEU A 848 -19.41 -29.19 9.43
N PRO A 849 -20.61 -29.53 9.94
CA PRO A 849 -21.78 -29.70 9.09
C PRO A 849 -22.26 -28.33 8.55
N ASP A 850 -22.61 -28.28 7.26
CA ASP A 850 -22.92 -27.04 6.50
C ASP A 850 -24.00 -26.15 7.14
N ASN A 851 -24.93 -26.76 7.89
CA ASN A 851 -26.08 -26.05 8.47
C ASN A 851 -25.79 -25.40 9.84
N VAL A 852 -24.71 -25.79 10.52
CA VAL A 852 -24.48 -25.41 11.92
C VAL A 852 -24.03 -23.94 12.05
N ILE A 853 -23.27 -23.44 11.08
CA ILE A 853 -22.75 -22.06 11.08
C ILE A 853 -23.78 -21.07 10.53
N ALA A 854 -24.78 -21.55 9.77
CA ALA A 854 -25.82 -20.73 9.15
C ALA A 854 -26.72 -20.01 10.18
N GLU A 855 -26.92 -20.59 11.36
CA GLU A 855 -27.73 -19.99 12.45
C GLU A 855 -27.10 -18.68 12.97
N TYR A 856 -25.77 -18.63 13.02
CA TYR A 856 -24.99 -17.46 13.45
C TYR A 856 -24.81 -16.40 12.36
N ARG A 857 -25.26 -16.69 11.13
CA ARG A 857 -25.29 -15.71 10.02
C ARG A 857 -26.35 -14.62 10.21
N LYS A 858 -27.41 -14.89 10.99
CA LYS A 858 -28.48 -13.90 11.28
C LYS A 858 -28.00 -12.75 12.16
N THR A 859 -27.07 -12.99 13.07
CA THR A 859 -26.38 -11.97 13.88
C THR A 859 -25.50 -11.03 13.03
N LYS A 860 -24.99 -11.47 11.87
CA LYS A 860 -24.25 -10.65 10.90
C LYS A 860 -25.14 -9.60 10.22
N LEU A 861 -26.39 -9.92 9.95
CA LEU A 861 -27.34 -9.05 9.24
C LEU A 861 -28.05 -8.04 10.16
N ALA A 862 -28.21 -8.35 11.45
CA ALA A 862 -28.82 -7.43 12.42
C ALA A 862 -27.90 -6.24 12.75
N ASN A 863 -26.58 -6.47 12.85
CA ASN A 863 -25.60 -5.44 13.21
C ASN A 863 -25.18 -4.56 12.03
N ASN A 864 -25.20 -5.07 10.79
CA ASN A 864 -25.00 -4.24 9.58
C ASN A 864 -26.13 -3.21 9.35
N LYS A 865 -27.27 -3.32 10.06
CA LYS A 865 -28.37 -2.34 10.02
C LYS A 865 -28.30 -1.30 11.16
N ALA A 866 -27.42 -1.48 12.14
CA ALA A 866 -27.32 -0.62 13.32
C ALA A 866 -26.02 0.23 13.34
N ALA A 867 -25.16 0.07 12.33
CA ALA A 867 -23.94 0.86 12.12
C ALA A 867 -24.15 1.96 11.08
#